data_AF-A0A9E4A7T6-F1
#
_entry.id   AF-A0A9E4A7T6-F1
#
_cell.length_a   1.000
_cell.length_b   1.000
_cell.length_c   1.000
_cell.angle_alpha   90.00
_cell.angle_beta   90.00
_cell.angle_gamma   90.00
#
_symmetry.space_group_name_H-M   'P 1'
#
loop_
_entity.id
_entity.type
_entity.pdbx_description
1 polymer ?
#
loop_
_entity_poly.entity_id
_entity_poly.type
_entity_poly.pdbx_seq_one_letter_code
_entity_poly.pdbx_strand_id
1 'polypeptide(L)'
;MGAVIFPRVLPTTTGADTVDRMEQLESGAQVRGTRSTSVPQSAVPRSLAAFLAPVLPLVLAACDGKQMEIDDPVPSSVLVLPTEITFTYLGQVEHPGAKVFDQYGEEMDTTTDWSTTDEAVIELEVDALGPIVTAVANGAATLEAKVGSVTGAASLVVAQGPALLESTGGDGQTGARGETLAEMVAVYTEDSGGSPAEGVEVTFLAAEGSGEFGDSVVRTNAEGVAETTWTLGATRQQSGVAAAGEFEVAFAAEAISDPPEPDYALIGDLEPARSDPLDSEIFEIRALIANLGDGPGPPSFSVEATSEGAGTHSVEVERIEPGDTAAVVVPGGPLEAGVRWVEVAIDPADAVVEWDEGNNADSVELRVVSQREIRLGESVTVESEEQGSVFLFRVEIEEGSDEALNVELSGGSGDADLFAHYGRRPDYRYRYRCFSIEGDTGEACQLVPTRAGVYHIAVHAFTAFGPSELKVTLGGREVESFDIELVFLEGGSASEREEVEDAAERWEEIIVRDVYDWDHEEFDPVPAGTCGPGSPAVSDLVDDIRIFVTFDSIDGSGGAMAKSGPCWVRPYPLEGGEGIWLQPTLAAIVIDEDDLADLDEDLVDAFMQHEMAHALGFVPSLWNRHDLLRDPSLPDNPDADPHFDGPEALAAFDAAGGSGYEYGKVPLEDGAEDGVSDSHWRADVMGNELMTPSLTGDEQPLSAITVGTFHDLGYEVDPAEADGYTLAYEMRLGEPRIVRLGHDIAPFPIRVYRTVGKRLDLTGREIVVPGAEPGRPRR
;
A
#
# COMPACT_ATOMS: atom_id res chain seq x y z
N MET A 1 35.74 -34.42 -16.05
CA MET A 1 37.09 -34.56 -16.65
C MET A 1 37.32 -33.37 -17.58
N GLY A 2 38.36 -32.56 -17.32
CA GLY A 2 38.92 -31.57 -18.26
C GLY A 2 38.50 -30.12 -18.06
N ALA A 3 39.35 -29.34 -17.35
CA ALA A 3 39.29 -27.89 -17.13
C ALA A 3 39.63 -27.07 -18.41
N VAL A 4 39.45 -25.73 -18.49
CA VAL A 4 40.43 -24.69 -18.07
C VAL A 4 39.85 -23.24 -18.16
N ILE A 5 39.87 -22.51 -17.03
CA ILE A 5 40.34 -21.12 -16.69
C ILE A 5 39.82 -19.81 -17.41
N PHE A 6 39.25 -18.92 -16.56
CA PHE A 6 39.00 -17.43 -16.47
C PHE A 6 39.82 -16.39 -17.31
N PRO A 7 39.54 -15.04 -17.34
CA PRO A 7 38.67 -14.16 -16.48
C PRO A 7 37.84 -12.97 -17.12
N ARG A 8 36.83 -12.50 -16.36
CA ARG A 8 36.40 -11.10 -15.99
C ARG A 8 36.57 -9.91 -16.97
N VAL A 9 35.47 -9.27 -17.45
CA VAL A 9 35.32 -7.80 -17.73
C VAL A 9 33.82 -7.38 -17.78
N LEU A 10 33.47 -6.21 -17.20
CA LEU A 10 32.20 -5.46 -17.30
C LEU A 10 31.93 -4.88 -18.71
N PRO A 11 30.70 -4.44 -19.05
CA PRO A 11 30.51 -3.03 -19.44
C PRO A 11 29.18 -2.45 -18.91
N THR A 12 29.07 -1.23 -18.36
CA THR A 12 29.09 0.13 -18.96
C THR A 12 28.15 0.38 -20.14
N THR A 13 27.28 1.36 -19.90
CA THR A 13 26.32 2.10 -20.74
C THR A 13 26.88 2.82 -21.97
N THR A 14 26.05 2.93 -23.02
CA THR A 14 26.06 3.90 -24.14
C THR A 14 24.66 3.89 -24.76
N GLY A 15 24.02 4.95 -25.27
CA GLY A 15 24.31 6.37 -25.51
C GLY A 15 22.95 7.05 -25.80
N ALA A 16 22.71 8.31 -25.41
CA ALA A 16 23.10 9.54 -26.09
C ALA A 16 22.40 9.73 -27.45
N ASP A 17 21.51 10.72 -27.53
CA ASP A 17 21.44 11.61 -28.70
C ASP A 17 21.09 13.04 -28.29
N THR A 18 21.51 13.99 -29.11
CA THR A 18 22.08 15.28 -28.70
C THR A 18 21.56 16.45 -29.56
N VAL A 19 21.82 17.69 -29.09
CA VAL A 19 21.87 19.01 -29.80
C VAL A 19 20.54 19.61 -30.32
N ASP A 20 20.26 20.92 -30.34
CA ASP A 20 21.04 22.15 -30.16
C ASP A 20 20.07 23.36 -30.07
N ARG A 21 20.36 24.41 -29.26
CA ARG A 21 20.37 25.80 -29.75
C ARG A 21 20.91 26.85 -28.76
N MET A 22 21.76 27.69 -29.35
CA MET A 22 22.66 28.71 -28.84
C MET A 22 22.05 30.05 -28.34
N GLU A 23 22.76 30.63 -27.36
CA GLU A 23 23.25 32.03 -27.19
C GLU A 23 22.44 33.26 -27.69
N GLN A 24 22.19 34.25 -26.80
CA GLN A 24 23.05 35.43 -26.52
C GLN A 24 22.27 36.74 -26.13
N LEU A 25 22.86 37.47 -25.16
CA LEU A 25 22.92 38.94 -24.91
C LEU A 25 21.93 39.69 -23.97
N GLU A 26 22.50 40.05 -22.80
CA GLU A 26 22.66 41.40 -22.19
C GLU A 26 21.48 42.23 -21.62
N SER A 27 21.53 42.39 -20.27
CA SER A 27 21.73 43.65 -19.51
C SER A 27 20.69 43.94 -18.40
N GLY A 28 21.17 44.38 -17.24
CA GLY A 28 20.40 45.28 -16.36
C GLY A 28 20.08 44.86 -14.93
N ALA A 29 21.09 44.85 -14.06
CA ALA A 29 21.09 45.42 -12.70
C ALA A 29 20.09 44.96 -11.60
N GLN A 30 20.71 44.38 -10.56
CA GLN A 30 20.67 44.77 -9.13
C GLN A 30 19.73 44.07 -8.12
N VAL A 31 20.41 43.37 -7.18
CA VAL A 31 20.29 43.45 -5.68
C VAL A 31 19.07 42.71 -5.09
N ARG A 32 19.14 41.74 -4.17
CA ARG A 32 20.06 41.22 -3.10
C ARG A 32 20.00 39.68 -3.20
N GLY A 33 20.98 38.83 -2.91
CA GLY A 33 22.18 38.92 -2.08
C GLY A 33 22.36 37.51 -1.47
N THR A 34 23.32 36.77 -2.01
CA THR A 34 23.51 35.31 -2.02
C THR A 34 24.14 34.70 -0.76
N ARG A 35 23.84 33.40 -0.52
CA ARG A 35 24.75 32.42 0.09
C ARG A 35 26.08 32.36 -0.68
N SER A 36 27.22 32.26 -0.01
CA SER A 36 28.42 31.60 -0.58
C SER A 36 29.49 31.30 0.47
N THR A 37 29.88 30.02 0.50
CA THR A 37 31.26 29.48 0.52
C THR A 37 32.34 30.06 1.44
N SER A 38 32.95 29.12 2.18
CA SER A 38 34.39 29.03 2.52
C SER A 38 35.36 29.77 1.60
N VAL A 39 36.34 30.51 2.13
CA VAL A 39 37.83 30.30 2.07
C VAL A 39 38.53 31.24 3.11
N PRO A 40 39.88 31.44 3.23
CA PRO A 40 40.61 31.36 4.50
C PRO A 40 41.43 32.64 4.86
N GLN A 41 42.33 32.51 5.86
CA GLN A 41 43.57 33.28 6.14
C GLN A 41 43.54 34.82 6.23
N SER A 42 44.01 35.37 7.36
CA SER A 42 44.99 36.49 7.49
C SER A 42 45.14 36.83 9.00
N ALA A 43 46.17 37.46 9.58
CA ALA A 43 47.40 38.09 9.11
C ALA A 43 48.38 38.23 10.31
N VAL A 44 49.66 38.28 9.98
CA VAL A 44 50.81 38.73 10.80
C VAL A 44 50.76 40.26 11.02
N PRO A 45 51.53 40.82 11.98
CA PRO A 45 52.53 41.81 11.53
C PRO A 45 53.91 41.72 12.21
N ARG A 46 54.91 42.21 11.47
CA ARG A 46 56.34 42.40 11.82
C ARG A 46 56.60 43.75 12.50
N SER A 47 57.70 43.82 13.29
CA SER A 47 58.72 44.89 13.48
C SER A 47 59.17 44.95 14.96
N LEU A 48 60.38 45.31 15.46
CA LEU A 48 61.73 45.65 14.98
C LEU A 48 62.70 45.67 16.21
N ALA A 49 64.00 45.37 16.00
CA ALA A 49 65.22 45.93 16.63
C ALA A 49 65.68 45.66 18.10
N ALA A 50 66.73 44.81 18.21
CA ALA A 50 68.13 45.08 18.65
C ALA A 50 68.48 45.68 20.04
N PHE A 51 69.46 45.06 20.74
CA PHE A 51 70.65 45.74 21.34
C PHE A 51 71.79 44.79 21.83
N LEU A 52 73.01 45.03 21.28
CA LEU A 52 74.41 44.90 21.78
C LEU A 52 75.08 43.59 22.31
N ALA A 53 76.04 43.05 21.51
CA ALA A 53 77.53 42.88 21.68
C ALA A 53 78.16 42.69 23.10
N PRO A 54 79.40 42.13 23.29
CA PRO A 54 80.58 42.27 22.40
C PRO A 54 81.74 41.20 22.38
N VAL A 55 82.55 41.28 21.30
CA VAL A 55 84.04 41.31 21.21
C VAL A 55 84.91 40.07 21.53
N LEU A 56 85.72 39.69 20.52
CA LEU A 56 86.99 38.94 20.58
C LEU A 56 88.16 39.94 20.84
N PRO A 57 89.25 39.57 21.53
CA PRO A 57 90.45 39.25 20.73
C PRO A 57 91.35 38.14 21.30
N LEU A 58 92.07 37.56 20.34
CA LEU A 58 93.18 36.63 20.42
C LEU A 58 94.46 37.27 21.03
N VAL A 59 95.12 36.64 22.00
CA VAL A 59 96.58 36.75 22.26
C VAL A 59 97.14 35.41 22.74
N LEU A 60 98.21 34.95 22.07
CA LEU A 60 99.03 33.77 22.39
C LEU A 60 99.79 33.94 23.71
N ALA A 61 99.98 32.86 24.48
CA ALA A 61 101.31 32.25 24.76
C ALA A 61 101.30 31.25 25.94
N ALA A 62 101.91 30.09 25.67
CA ALA A 62 102.81 29.30 26.53
C ALA A 62 102.30 28.57 27.80
N CYS A 63 102.38 27.23 27.70
CA CYS A 63 102.81 26.22 28.68
C CYS A 63 102.33 26.34 30.13
N ASP A 64 101.57 25.36 30.63
CA ASP A 64 102.04 24.11 31.25
C ASP A 64 100.82 23.38 31.86
N GLY A 65 100.89 22.06 32.04
CA GLY A 65 99.74 21.20 32.29
C GLY A 65 98.88 21.55 33.53
N LYS A 66 97.55 21.59 33.32
CA LYS A 66 96.57 21.22 34.35
C LYS A 66 95.32 20.63 33.69
N GLN A 67 95.03 19.39 34.07
CA GLN A 67 93.85 18.61 33.71
C GLN A 67 92.59 19.42 34.04
N MET A 68 91.65 19.52 33.11
CA MET A 68 90.30 20.06 33.38
C MET A 68 89.55 18.95 34.11
N GLU A 69 89.34 19.10 35.43
CA GLU A 69 88.43 18.21 36.18
C GLU A 69 87.01 18.47 35.66
N ILE A 70 86.45 17.48 34.96
CA ILE A 70 85.02 17.38 34.74
C ILE A 70 84.47 16.85 36.06
N ASP A 71 83.59 17.61 36.72
CA ASP A 71 82.92 17.13 37.93
C ASP A 71 82.08 15.90 37.57
N ASP A 72 82.06 14.90 38.46
CA ASP A 72 81.27 13.69 38.23
C ASP A 72 79.78 14.07 37.99
N PRO A 73 79.08 13.40 37.04
CA PRO A 73 77.69 13.70 36.76
C PRO A 73 76.82 13.41 37.99
N VAL A 74 76.06 14.41 38.44
CA VAL A 74 75.14 14.32 39.57
C VAL A 74 73.71 14.66 39.11
N PRO A 75 72.68 14.02 39.70
CA PRO A 75 71.29 14.32 39.35
C PRO A 75 70.98 15.82 39.53
N SER A 76 70.46 16.46 38.48
CA SER A 76 70.15 17.90 38.44
C SER A 76 68.66 18.16 38.19
N SER A 77 67.99 17.32 37.39
CA SER A 77 66.54 17.38 37.19
C SER A 77 65.94 15.99 37.01
N VAL A 78 64.68 15.83 37.42
CA VAL A 78 63.88 14.61 37.19
C VAL A 78 62.62 15.01 36.42
N LEU A 79 62.33 14.28 35.34
CA LEU A 79 61.14 14.47 34.52
C LEU A 79 60.26 13.22 34.59
N VAL A 80 59.06 13.35 35.14
CA VAL A 80 58.04 12.29 35.13
C VAL A 80 57.28 12.34 33.80
N LEU A 81 57.09 11.19 33.16
CA LEU A 81 56.42 11.05 31.87
C LEU A 81 55.31 9.99 31.96
N PRO A 82 54.08 10.33 31.54
CA PRO A 82 53.63 11.68 31.16
C PRO A 82 53.57 12.63 32.38
N THR A 83 53.57 13.94 32.15
CA THR A 83 53.46 14.96 33.22
C THR A 83 52.04 15.12 33.74
N GLU A 84 51.05 14.61 33.02
CA GLU A 84 49.65 14.58 33.38
C GLU A 84 49.07 13.21 33.03
N ILE A 85 48.30 12.61 33.95
CA ILE A 85 47.63 11.33 33.79
C ILE A 85 46.16 11.51 34.14
N THR A 86 45.26 11.00 33.31
CA THR A 86 43.81 11.01 33.57
C THR A 86 43.29 9.59 33.53
N PHE A 87 42.63 9.17 34.60
CA PHE A 87 41.93 7.90 34.69
C PHE A 87 40.43 8.13 34.51
N THR A 88 39.79 7.28 33.72
CA THR A 88 38.37 7.38 33.33
C THR A 88 37.49 6.31 33.98
N TYR A 89 38.09 5.37 34.72
CA TYR A 89 37.39 4.34 35.48
C TYR A 89 38.24 3.85 36.65
N LEU A 90 37.60 3.30 37.68
CA LEU A 90 38.28 2.74 38.85
C LEU A 90 38.96 1.42 38.51
N GLY A 91 40.14 1.19 39.07
CA GLY A 91 41.00 0.05 38.73
C GLY A 91 41.78 0.22 37.43
N GLN A 92 41.67 1.36 36.73
CA GLN A 92 42.55 1.67 35.60
C GLN A 92 44.01 1.77 36.08
N VAL A 93 44.91 1.09 35.38
CA VAL A 93 46.34 1.01 35.72
C VAL A 93 47.19 1.77 34.70
N GLU A 94 48.12 2.58 35.18
CA GLU A 94 49.12 3.26 34.38
C GLU A 94 50.55 2.98 34.88
N HIS A 95 51.50 2.98 33.96
CA HIS A 95 52.92 2.71 34.24
C HIS A 95 53.80 3.92 33.89
N PRO A 96 53.77 5.00 34.70
CA PRO A 96 54.56 6.19 34.44
C PRO A 96 56.06 5.94 34.58
N GLY A 97 56.86 6.67 33.81
CA GLY A 97 58.31 6.61 33.86
C GLY A 97 58.93 7.89 34.41
N ALA A 98 60.18 7.83 34.85
CA ALA A 98 60.97 9.01 35.16
C ALA A 98 62.29 8.99 34.40
N LYS A 99 62.69 10.14 33.87
CA LYS A 99 64.01 10.39 33.30
C LYS A 99 64.79 11.34 34.18
N VAL A 100 66.03 10.99 34.48
CA VAL A 100 66.90 11.78 35.35
C VAL A 100 68.00 12.37 34.49
N PHE A 101 68.24 13.68 34.62
CA PHE A 101 69.29 14.37 33.86
C PHE A 101 70.34 14.95 34.80
N ASP A 102 71.60 14.91 34.37
CA ASP A 102 72.72 15.49 35.09
C ASP A 102 72.81 17.02 34.90
N GLN A 103 73.82 17.66 35.50
CA GLN A 103 74.08 19.10 35.38
C GLN A 103 74.44 19.57 33.96
N TYR A 104 74.72 18.64 33.05
CA TYR A 104 75.09 18.88 31.66
C TYR A 104 73.93 18.59 30.68
N GLY A 105 72.81 18.05 31.18
CA GLY A 105 71.63 17.71 30.41
C GLY A 105 71.66 16.31 29.79
N GLU A 106 72.60 15.45 30.20
CA GLU A 106 72.67 14.05 29.77
C GLU A 106 71.82 13.16 30.68
N GLU A 107 71.17 12.14 30.10
CA GLU A 107 70.32 11.19 30.84
C GLU A 107 71.18 10.26 31.72
N MET A 108 70.78 10.09 32.97
CA MET A 108 71.45 9.26 33.97
C MET A 108 70.63 7.99 34.25
N ASP A 109 71.31 6.86 34.31
CA ASP A 109 70.73 5.59 34.78
C ASP A 109 70.84 5.51 36.31
N THR A 110 69.74 5.81 36.99
CA THR A 110 69.67 5.82 38.46
C THR A 110 68.27 5.44 38.95
N THR A 111 68.20 4.87 40.14
CA THR A 111 66.93 4.46 40.76
C THR A 111 66.20 5.67 41.33
N THR A 112 64.90 5.74 41.06
CA THR A 112 63.99 6.81 41.54
C THR A 112 63.11 6.29 42.68
N ASP A 113 62.99 7.08 43.74
CA ASP A 113 62.04 6.83 44.82
C ASP A 113 60.69 7.49 44.45
N TRP A 114 59.59 6.75 44.57
CA TRP A 114 58.25 7.23 44.18
C TRP A 114 57.32 7.42 45.38
N SER A 115 56.48 8.45 45.34
CA SER A 115 55.43 8.71 46.34
C SER A 115 54.23 9.42 45.72
N THR A 116 53.05 9.28 46.31
CA THR A 116 51.85 10.05 45.96
C THR A 116 51.45 11.00 47.09
N THR A 117 50.80 12.12 46.75
CA THR A 117 50.20 13.03 47.74
C THR A 117 48.90 12.50 48.34
N ASP A 118 48.22 11.56 47.67
CA ASP A 118 46.94 11.00 48.13
C ASP A 118 46.80 9.53 47.72
N GLU A 119 46.93 8.62 48.68
CA GLU A 119 46.74 7.17 48.49
C GLU A 119 45.27 6.74 48.48
N ALA A 120 44.33 7.64 48.85
CA ALA A 120 42.91 7.36 48.75
C ALA A 120 42.37 7.53 47.32
N VAL A 121 43.03 8.36 46.50
CA VAL A 121 42.69 8.59 45.09
C VAL A 121 43.40 7.59 44.17
N ILE A 122 44.67 7.29 44.44
CA ILE A 122 45.48 6.33 43.68
C ILE A 122 46.25 5.36 44.59
N GLU A 123 46.32 4.10 44.22
CA GLU A 123 47.23 3.13 44.82
C GLU A 123 48.56 3.13 44.04
N LEU A 124 49.68 3.18 44.76
CA LEU A 124 51.02 3.18 44.19
C LEU A 124 51.80 1.93 44.64
N GLU A 125 52.09 1.03 43.70
CA GLU A 125 53.03 -0.07 43.87
C GLU A 125 54.31 0.22 43.05
N VAL A 126 55.49 -0.12 43.58
CA VAL A 126 56.76 0.09 42.86
C VAL A 126 57.49 -1.24 42.75
N ASP A 127 57.71 -1.71 41.52
CA ASP A 127 58.41 -2.95 41.24
C ASP A 127 59.79 -2.72 40.58
N ALA A 128 60.40 -3.78 40.05
CA ALA A 128 61.70 -3.69 39.39
C ALA A 128 61.68 -2.95 38.04
N LEU A 129 60.50 -2.68 37.47
CA LEU A 129 60.28 -2.02 36.19
C LEU A 129 59.82 -0.57 36.35
N GLY A 130 59.22 -0.19 37.49
CA GLY A 130 58.84 1.19 37.79
C GLY A 130 57.59 1.29 38.68
N PRO A 131 56.98 2.48 38.80
CA PRO A 131 55.72 2.66 39.50
C PRO A 131 54.55 2.06 38.67
N ILE A 132 53.64 1.41 39.38
CA ILE A 132 52.34 0.95 38.92
C ILE A 132 51.31 1.77 39.68
N VAL A 133 50.56 2.60 38.97
CA VAL A 133 49.55 3.49 39.56
C VAL A 133 48.18 2.99 39.19
N THR A 134 47.36 2.68 40.19
CA THR A 134 45.98 2.19 40.01
C THR A 134 44.99 3.23 40.53
N ALA A 135 43.96 3.56 39.76
CA ALA A 135 42.89 4.45 40.20
C ALA A 135 42.00 3.79 41.28
N VAL A 136 41.76 4.48 42.40
CA VAL A 136 41.01 3.93 43.56
C VAL A 136 39.74 4.73 43.87
N ALA A 137 39.78 6.05 43.75
CA ALA A 137 38.62 6.92 43.94
C ALA A 137 38.74 8.19 43.08
N ASN A 138 37.61 8.81 42.75
CA ASN A 138 37.60 10.10 42.05
C ASN A 138 38.31 11.19 42.86
N GLY A 139 39.10 12.02 42.19
CA GLY A 139 39.87 13.07 42.83
C GLY A 139 41.13 13.44 42.07
N ALA A 140 41.98 14.27 42.71
CA ALA A 140 43.26 14.68 42.15
C ALA A 140 44.39 14.28 43.10
N ALA A 141 45.48 13.77 42.53
CA ALA A 141 46.70 13.42 43.25
C ALA A 141 47.93 13.91 42.48
N THR A 142 49.10 13.90 43.12
CA THR A 142 50.39 14.18 42.48
C THR A 142 51.33 13.00 42.72
N LEU A 143 51.93 12.48 41.65
CA LEU A 143 52.94 11.44 41.69
C LEU A 143 54.33 12.10 41.63
N GLU A 144 55.15 11.85 42.63
CA GLU A 144 56.49 12.41 42.76
C GLU A 144 57.56 11.33 42.57
N ALA A 145 58.56 11.62 41.73
CA ALA A 145 59.78 10.83 41.57
C ALA A 145 60.98 11.61 42.12
N LYS A 146 61.78 10.98 42.97
CA LYS A 146 62.88 11.62 43.68
C LYS A 146 64.19 10.88 43.50
N VAL A 147 65.27 11.64 43.28
CA VAL A 147 66.65 11.15 43.32
C VAL A 147 67.49 12.11 44.16
N GLY A 148 67.94 11.66 45.34
CA GLY A 148 68.65 12.51 46.27
C GLY A 148 67.79 13.70 46.74
N SER A 149 68.17 14.92 46.38
CA SER A 149 67.41 16.15 46.69
C SER A 149 66.61 16.70 45.52
N VAL A 150 66.64 16.06 44.35
CA VAL A 150 65.96 16.51 43.14
C VAL A 150 64.66 15.74 42.97
N THR A 151 63.59 16.45 42.63
CA THR A 151 62.24 15.89 42.47
C THR A 151 61.64 16.28 41.13
N GLY A 152 60.90 15.36 40.52
CA GLY A 152 60.00 15.59 39.40
C GLY A 152 58.60 15.12 39.78
N ALA A 153 57.57 15.69 39.18
CA ALA A 153 56.18 15.37 39.52
C ALA A 153 55.30 15.28 38.28
N ALA A 154 54.24 14.46 38.38
CA ALA A 154 53.12 14.42 37.45
C ALA A 154 51.80 14.66 38.18
N SER A 155 50.87 15.37 37.53
CA SER A 155 49.52 15.58 38.06
C SER A 155 48.61 14.43 37.61
N LEU A 156 47.77 13.93 38.52
CA LEU A 156 46.84 12.83 38.24
C LEU A 156 45.42 13.26 38.58
N VAL A 157 44.48 12.91 37.72
CA VAL A 157 43.04 13.09 37.95
C VAL A 157 42.35 11.77 37.70
N VAL A 158 41.61 11.29 38.68
CA VAL A 158 40.65 10.18 38.53
C VAL A 158 39.27 10.82 38.43
N ALA A 159 38.63 10.65 37.28
CA ALA A 159 37.28 11.11 37.03
C ALA A 159 36.55 10.06 36.20
N GLN A 160 35.73 9.24 36.86
CA GLN A 160 34.92 8.22 36.21
C GLN A 160 34.08 8.85 35.07
N GLY A 161 34.09 8.22 33.90
CA GLY A 161 33.19 8.53 32.79
C GLY A 161 32.10 7.46 32.67
N PRO A 162 30.94 7.78 32.12
CA PRO A 162 29.90 6.78 31.86
C PRO A 162 30.35 5.82 30.77
N ALA A 163 30.07 4.53 30.97
CA ALA A 163 30.18 3.46 29.97
C ALA A 163 28.88 2.66 29.80
N LEU A 164 27.90 2.91 30.69
CA LEU A 164 26.55 2.36 30.70
C LEU A 164 25.60 3.40 31.28
N LEU A 165 24.35 3.46 30.82
CA LEU A 165 23.27 4.22 31.45
C LEU A 165 21.99 3.39 31.38
N GLU A 166 21.34 3.15 32.52
CA GLU A 166 20.11 2.36 32.60
C GLU A 166 19.08 3.03 33.51
N SER A 167 17.79 2.86 33.19
CA SER A 167 16.70 3.28 34.07
C SER A 167 16.65 2.38 35.31
N THR A 168 16.47 2.98 36.48
CA THR A 168 16.33 2.27 37.77
C THR A 168 15.03 2.59 38.50
N GLY A 169 14.28 3.60 38.06
CA GLY A 169 12.99 3.95 38.66
C GLY A 169 12.27 5.10 37.95
N GLY A 170 10.96 5.18 38.19
CA GLY A 170 10.12 6.31 37.78
C GLY A 170 9.63 6.32 36.33
N ASP A 171 9.88 5.27 35.54
CA ASP A 171 9.35 5.14 34.18
C ASP A 171 7.90 4.58 34.15
N GLY A 172 7.12 4.98 33.15
CA GLY A 172 5.75 4.47 32.91
C GLY A 172 4.72 4.89 33.95
N GLN A 173 4.92 6.01 34.64
CA GLN A 173 4.01 6.48 35.69
C GLN A 173 2.80 7.24 35.13
N THR A 174 1.74 7.34 35.92
CA THR A 174 0.56 8.16 35.64
C THR A 174 0.36 9.20 36.75
N GLY A 175 0.00 10.44 36.40
CA GLY A 175 -0.26 11.52 37.36
C GLY A 175 -1.20 12.59 36.79
N ALA A 176 -1.75 13.48 37.62
CA ALA A 176 -2.61 14.54 37.11
C ALA A 176 -1.81 15.58 36.29
N ARG A 177 -2.45 16.22 35.32
CA ARG A 177 -1.87 17.35 34.55
C ARG A 177 -1.31 18.42 35.50
N GLY A 178 -0.03 18.76 35.36
CA GLY A 178 0.64 19.72 36.24
C GLY A 178 1.10 19.18 37.60
N GLU A 179 0.91 17.89 37.90
CA GLU A 179 1.33 17.27 39.15
C GLU A 179 2.71 16.61 39.03
N THR A 180 3.47 16.62 40.13
CA THR A 180 4.73 15.88 40.24
C THR A 180 4.45 14.39 40.43
N LEU A 181 5.11 13.55 39.61
CA LEU A 181 5.03 12.11 39.71
C LEU A 181 5.41 11.60 41.11
N ALA A 182 4.76 10.50 41.52
CA ALA A 182 4.89 9.96 42.87
C ALA A 182 6.26 9.32 43.12
N GLU A 183 6.83 8.66 42.11
CA GLU A 183 8.18 8.11 42.13
C GLU A 183 9.14 9.03 41.36
N MET A 184 10.36 9.19 41.88
CA MET A 184 11.42 9.94 41.19
C MET A 184 11.91 9.17 39.97
N VAL A 185 12.25 9.91 38.92
CA VAL A 185 12.91 9.36 37.75
C VAL A 185 14.38 9.15 38.09
N ALA A 186 14.87 7.92 37.97
CA ALA A 186 16.21 7.53 38.40
C ALA A 186 16.95 6.73 37.34
N VAL A 187 18.23 7.05 37.14
CA VAL A 187 19.17 6.30 36.29
C VAL A 187 20.39 5.86 37.07
N TYR A 188 20.99 4.76 36.61
CA TYR A 188 22.25 4.22 37.11
C TYR A 188 23.30 4.21 35.99
N THR A 189 24.55 4.53 36.34
CA THR A 189 25.68 4.51 35.41
C THR A 189 26.89 3.79 36.00
N GLU A 190 27.58 3.03 35.14
CA GLU A 190 28.85 2.37 35.43
C GLU A 190 29.97 2.99 34.60
N ASP A 191 31.19 2.88 35.11
CA ASP A 191 32.40 3.19 34.35
C ASP A 191 32.84 2.00 33.47
N SER A 192 33.83 2.22 32.60
CA SER A 192 34.31 1.15 31.71
C SER A 192 35.03 0.00 32.45
N GLY A 193 35.25 0.13 33.75
CA GLY A 193 35.74 -0.92 34.64
C GLY A 193 34.62 -1.76 35.28
N GLY A 194 33.35 -1.39 35.08
CA GLY A 194 32.18 -2.04 35.67
C GLY A 194 31.92 -1.64 37.14
N SER A 195 32.46 -0.51 37.59
CA SER A 195 32.15 0.06 38.91
C SER A 195 31.08 1.13 38.78
N PRO A 196 30.21 1.34 39.80
CA PRO A 196 29.31 2.50 39.82
C PRO A 196 30.09 3.80 39.63
N ALA A 197 29.67 4.61 38.66
CA ALA A 197 30.39 5.82 38.29
C ALA A 197 29.86 7.01 39.10
N GLU A 198 30.60 7.43 40.13
CA GLU A 198 30.26 8.57 41.00
C GLU A 198 30.59 9.91 40.32
N GLY A 199 29.75 10.92 40.53
CA GLY A 199 30.01 12.29 40.09
C GLY A 199 29.82 12.55 38.59
N VAL A 200 29.32 11.57 37.83
CA VAL A 200 28.96 11.72 36.42
C VAL A 200 27.77 12.66 36.31
N GLU A 201 27.84 13.61 35.37
CA GLU A 201 26.78 14.56 35.10
C GLU A 201 25.72 13.93 34.18
N VAL A 202 24.49 13.84 34.68
CA VAL A 202 23.31 13.35 33.95
C VAL A 202 22.40 14.54 33.66
N THR A 203 22.06 14.76 32.40
CA THR A 203 21.14 15.81 31.96
C THR A 203 19.77 15.21 31.68
N PHE A 204 18.73 15.75 32.29
CA PHE A 204 17.33 15.37 32.08
C PHE A 204 16.61 16.44 31.25
N LEU A 205 15.95 16.02 30.17
CA LEU A 205 15.24 16.88 29.24
C LEU A 205 13.85 16.32 28.97
N ALA A 206 12.81 17.11 29.22
CA ALA A 206 11.44 16.78 28.81
C ALA A 206 11.20 17.26 27.38
N ALA A 207 10.40 16.52 26.60
CA ALA A 207 9.94 16.99 25.30
C ALA A 207 9.01 18.21 25.44
N GLU A 208 8.78 18.92 24.34
CA GLU A 208 7.85 20.06 24.33
C GLU A 208 6.47 19.60 24.82
N GLY A 209 5.87 20.36 25.75
CA GLY A 209 4.59 20.01 26.36
C GLY A 209 4.63 18.92 27.43
N SER A 210 5.74 18.18 27.61
CA SER A 210 5.91 17.08 28.58
C SER A 210 6.39 17.51 29.97
N GLY A 211 6.15 18.78 30.33
CA GLY A 211 6.40 19.30 31.68
C GLY A 211 7.87 19.59 31.96
N GLU A 212 8.29 19.43 33.21
CA GLU A 212 9.66 19.75 33.63
C GLU A 212 10.22 18.78 34.68
N PHE A 213 11.51 18.45 34.53
CA PHE A 213 12.29 17.80 35.58
C PHE A 213 12.69 18.84 36.63
N GLY A 214 12.66 18.45 37.91
CA GLY A 214 12.96 19.35 39.03
C GLY A 214 14.38 19.90 38.96
N ASP A 215 15.36 19.00 38.93
CA ASP A 215 16.74 19.31 38.54
C ASP A 215 17.01 18.72 37.16
N SER A 216 17.35 19.57 36.19
CA SER A 216 17.67 19.17 34.81
C SER A 216 19.12 18.68 34.63
N VAL A 217 19.98 18.89 35.62
CA VAL A 217 21.34 18.38 35.65
C VAL A 217 21.64 17.84 37.06
N VAL A 218 21.86 16.54 37.17
CA VAL A 218 22.11 15.83 38.44
C VAL A 218 23.44 15.09 38.34
N ARG A 219 24.22 15.08 39.43
CA ARG A 219 25.42 14.25 39.51
C ARG A 219 25.14 12.94 40.22
N THR A 220 25.68 11.84 39.69
CA THR A 220 25.53 10.54 40.33
C THR A 220 26.20 10.48 41.70
N ASN A 221 25.56 9.76 42.63
CA ASN A 221 26.10 9.49 43.96
C ASN A 221 27.15 8.36 43.94
N ALA A 222 27.63 7.96 45.12
CA ALA A 222 28.64 6.89 45.27
C ALA A 222 28.15 5.51 44.76
N GLU A 223 26.83 5.31 44.70
CA GLU A 223 26.19 4.13 44.12
C GLU A 223 25.94 4.27 42.61
N GLY A 224 26.41 5.33 41.95
CA GLY A 224 26.26 5.55 40.51
C GLY A 224 24.85 6.00 40.09
N VAL A 225 24.00 6.41 41.04
CA VAL A 225 22.60 6.78 40.79
C VAL A 225 22.41 8.29 40.73
N ALA A 226 21.67 8.76 39.71
CA ALA A 226 21.13 10.11 39.64
C ALA A 226 19.60 10.04 39.58
N GLU A 227 18.92 10.82 40.43
CA GLU A 227 17.46 10.87 40.52
C GLU A 227 16.94 12.31 40.53
N THR A 228 15.76 12.53 39.96
CA THR A 228 15.10 13.83 39.91
C THR A 228 13.58 13.65 39.92
N THR A 229 12.84 14.67 40.36
CA THR A 229 11.37 14.68 40.25
C THR A 229 10.95 15.06 38.84
N TRP A 230 9.79 14.59 38.36
CA TRP A 230 9.21 15.02 37.09
C TRP A 230 7.78 15.52 37.31
N THR A 231 7.53 16.78 36.94
CA THR A 231 6.20 17.40 36.96
C THR A 231 5.60 17.35 35.57
N LEU A 232 4.42 16.73 35.44
CA LEU A 232 3.77 16.49 34.15
C LEU A 232 3.28 17.79 33.51
N GLY A 233 3.39 17.88 32.19
CA GLY A 233 3.01 19.06 31.40
C GLY A 233 1.58 19.04 30.88
N ALA A 234 1.39 19.67 29.71
CA ALA A 234 0.09 19.90 29.10
C ALA A 234 -0.38 18.75 28.20
N THR A 235 0.54 17.95 27.64
CA THR A 235 0.19 16.82 26.76
C THR A 235 -0.31 15.61 27.55
N ARG A 236 -1.11 14.73 26.96
CA ARG A 236 -1.49 13.49 27.63
C ARG A 236 -0.31 12.52 27.76
N GLN A 237 0.32 12.22 26.63
CA GLN A 237 1.55 11.43 26.61
C GLN A 237 2.75 12.32 26.93
N GLN A 238 3.55 11.91 27.90
CA GLN A 238 4.70 12.65 28.42
C GLN A 238 5.96 11.87 28.04
N SER A 239 6.96 12.57 27.51
CA SER A 239 8.25 11.95 27.18
C SER A 239 9.41 12.78 27.70
N GLY A 240 10.46 12.09 28.15
CA GLY A 240 11.70 12.70 28.61
C GLY A 240 12.89 11.80 28.34
N VAL A 241 14.08 12.39 28.39
CA VAL A 241 15.36 11.69 28.17
C VAL A 241 16.34 12.07 29.28
N ALA A 242 17.05 11.08 29.82
CA ALA A 242 18.25 11.28 30.63
C ALA A 242 19.49 10.93 29.80
N ALA A 243 20.48 11.82 29.79
CA ALA A 243 21.70 11.68 29.00
C ALA A 243 22.95 11.82 29.88
N ALA A 244 23.92 10.92 29.70
CA ALA A 244 25.23 10.96 30.34
C ALA A 244 26.32 10.67 29.29
N GLY A 245 27.05 11.71 28.86
CA GLY A 245 28.00 11.57 27.75
C GLY A 245 27.30 11.25 26.43
N GLU A 246 27.57 10.08 25.86
CA GLU A 246 26.93 9.58 24.63
C GLU A 246 25.76 8.61 24.89
N PHE A 247 25.49 8.29 26.15
CA PHE A 247 24.44 7.35 26.55
C PHE A 247 23.15 8.09 26.86
N GLU A 248 22.02 7.54 26.41
CA GLU A 248 20.69 8.11 26.63
C GLU A 248 19.70 7.02 27.07
N VAL A 249 18.79 7.40 27.97
CA VAL A 249 17.66 6.58 28.43
C VAL A 249 16.38 7.41 28.31
N ALA A 250 15.37 6.86 27.62
CA ALA A 250 14.07 7.49 27.50
C ALA A 250 13.15 7.11 28.67
N PHE A 251 12.27 8.04 29.03
CA PHE A 251 11.22 7.90 30.02
C PHE A 251 9.87 8.30 29.42
N ALA A 252 8.82 7.57 29.79
CA ALA A 252 7.45 7.88 29.44
C ALA A 252 6.60 8.04 30.71
N ALA A 253 5.59 8.91 30.64
CA ALA A 253 4.55 9.01 31.65
C ALA A 253 3.22 9.40 30.99
N GLU A 254 2.13 9.25 31.71
CA GLU A 254 0.78 9.62 31.24
C GLU A 254 0.17 10.65 32.19
N ALA A 255 -0.22 11.81 31.64
CA ALA A 255 -0.99 12.79 32.36
C ALA A 255 -2.50 12.47 32.24
N ILE A 256 -3.22 12.55 33.36
CA ILE A 256 -4.68 12.46 33.40
C ILE A 256 -5.30 13.80 33.74
N SER A 257 -6.51 14.05 33.26
CA SER A 257 -7.28 15.27 33.50
C SER A 257 -8.40 15.00 34.52
N ASP A 258 -8.76 16.02 35.30
CA ASP A 258 -9.90 15.97 36.23
C ASP A 258 -10.75 17.25 36.06
N PRO A 259 -11.94 17.17 35.44
CA PRO A 259 -12.57 15.94 34.91
C PRO A 259 -11.82 15.38 33.68
N PRO A 260 -11.99 14.08 33.34
CA PRO A 260 -11.43 13.49 32.12
C PRO A 260 -11.88 14.21 30.83
N GLU A 261 -10.95 14.47 29.92
CA GLU A 261 -11.09 15.26 28.68
C GLU A 261 -10.88 14.36 27.44
N PRO A 262 -11.69 14.50 26.38
CA PRO A 262 -11.44 13.82 25.09
C PRO A 262 -10.24 14.41 24.35
N ASP A 263 -9.81 13.73 23.27
CA ASP A 263 -8.83 14.22 22.29
C ASP A 263 -9.23 13.66 20.91
N TYR A 264 -10.13 14.35 20.23
CA TYR A 264 -10.68 13.95 18.93
C TYR A 264 -9.73 14.37 17.81
N ALA A 265 -8.95 13.41 17.34
CA ALA A 265 -7.99 13.62 16.27
C ALA A 265 -8.48 13.05 14.94
N LEU A 266 -8.19 13.74 13.84
CA LEU A 266 -8.22 13.14 12.51
C LEU A 266 -7.02 12.21 12.36
N ILE A 267 -7.29 10.94 12.05
CA ILE A 267 -6.25 9.93 11.88
C ILE A 267 -6.28 9.35 10.46
N GLY A 268 -5.13 9.31 9.80
CA GLY A 268 -5.03 8.91 8.40
C GLY A 268 -5.43 10.02 7.43
N ASP A 269 -5.36 9.72 6.13
CA ASP A 269 -5.67 10.68 5.08
C ASP A 269 -7.20 10.84 4.92
N LEU A 270 -7.65 12.05 4.58
CA LEU A 270 -9.03 12.27 4.16
C LEU A 270 -9.31 11.55 2.83
N GLU A 271 -10.33 10.71 2.79
CA GLU A 271 -10.68 9.87 1.65
C GLU A 271 -11.93 10.42 0.94
N PRO A 272 -11.79 11.27 -0.09
CA PRO A 272 -12.93 11.66 -0.91
C PRO A 272 -13.46 10.43 -1.66
N ALA A 273 -14.78 10.30 -1.78
CA ALA A 273 -15.43 9.20 -2.50
C ALA A 273 -14.96 9.07 -3.96
N ARG A 274 -14.42 10.16 -4.51
CA ARG A 274 -13.73 10.22 -5.81
C ARG A 274 -12.69 11.34 -5.80
N SER A 275 -11.59 11.15 -6.52
CA SER A 275 -10.52 12.15 -6.63
C SER A 275 -10.83 13.30 -7.60
N ASP A 276 -11.86 13.14 -8.44
CA ASP A 276 -12.17 14.05 -9.56
C ASP A 276 -13.64 14.53 -9.60
N PRO A 277 -14.27 14.94 -8.48
CA PRO A 277 -15.72 15.16 -8.41
C PRO A 277 -16.25 16.16 -9.44
N LEU A 278 -17.52 15.97 -9.82
CA LEU A 278 -18.17 16.88 -10.74
C LEU A 278 -18.49 18.24 -10.10
N ASP A 279 -18.47 19.28 -10.91
CA ASP A 279 -18.84 20.64 -10.49
C ASP A 279 -20.30 20.83 -10.07
N SER A 280 -21.14 19.83 -10.33
CA SER A 280 -22.55 19.78 -9.93
C SER A 280 -22.84 18.70 -8.88
N GLU A 281 -21.84 17.95 -8.44
CA GLU A 281 -22.00 16.80 -7.55
C GLU A 281 -21.73 17.19 -6.09
N ILE A 282 -22.63 16.77 -5.21
CA ILE A 282 -22.32 16.67 -3.78
C ILE A 282 -21.60 15.34 -3.62
N PHE A 283 -20.32 15.40 -3.29
CA PHE A 283 -19.50 14.22 -3.02
C PHE A 283 -19.28 14.09 -1.51
N GLU A 284 -18.95 12.87 -1.10
CA GLU A 284 -18.68 12.52 0.28
C GLU A 284 -17.18 12.49 0.54
N ILE A 285 -16.76 12.94 1.72
CA ILE A 285 -15.40 12.80 2.25
C ILE A 285 -15.51 11.92 3.48
N ARG A 286 -14.77 10.81 3.47
CA ARG A 286 -14.62 9.94 4.61
C ARG A 286 -13.43 10.39 5.45
N ALA A 287 -13.69 10.65 6.71
CA ALA A 287 -12.70 10.98 7.72
C ALA A 287 -12.70 9.89 8.79
N LEU A 288 -11.51 9.46 9.22
CA LEU A 288 -11.39 8.56 10.36
C LEU A 288 -10.99 9.38 11.59
N ILE A 289 -11.82 9.31 12.63
CA ILE A 289 -11.67 10.09 13.85
C ILE A 289 -11.36 9.14 15.00
N ALA A 290 -10.41 9.49 15.85
CA ALA A 290 -10.07 8.75 17.06
C ALA A 290 -10.26 9.61 18.30
N ASN A 291 -10.70 9.02 19.41
CA ASN A 291 -10.59 9.67 20.72
C ASN A 291 -9.31 9.19 21.42
N LEU A 292 -8.25 10.00 21.38
CA LEU A 292 -6.95 9.73 22.00
C LEU A 292 -6.88 10.17 23.48
N GLY A 293 -7.97 10.74 24.00
CA GLY A 293 -8.06 11.33 25.32
C GLY A 293 -8.31 10.30 26.42
N ASP A 294 -8.54 10.80 27.64
CA ASP A 294 -8.91 9.99 28.80
C ASP A 294 -10.40 10.12 29.17
N GLY A 295 -11.12 11.04 28.51
CA GLY A 295 -12.53 11.33 28.73
C GLY A 295 -13.44 11.01 27.53
N PRO A 296 -14.71 10.67 27.80
CA PRO A 296 -15.68 10.31 26.75
C PRO A 296 -16.21 11.52 25.96
N GLY A 297 -15.99 12.76 26.41
CA GLY A 297 -16.57 13.95 25.76
C GLY A 297 -18.11 14.04 25.82
N PRO A 298 -18.72 14.96 25.05
CA PRO A 298 -20.18 15.13 25.00
C PRO A 298 -20.89 13.91 24.37
N PRO A 299 -22.24 13.82 24.44
CA PRO A 299 -22.99 12.75 23.77
C PRO A 299 -22.91 12.78 22.23
N SER A 300 -22.72 13.97 21.65
CA SER A 300 -22.44 14.19 20.24
C SER A 300 -21.60 15.45 20.07
N PHE A 301 -20.91 15.55 18.94
CA PHE A 301 -20.14 16.72 18.50
C PHE A 301 -20.26 16.91 16.98
N SER A 302 -19.98 18.11 16.48
CA SER A 302 -20.09 18.43 15.06
C SER A 302 -18.77 18.19 14.33
N VAL A 303 -18.83 17.60 13.14
CA VAL A 303 -17.73 17.58 12.18
C VAL A 303 -18.17 18.36 10.94
N GLU A 304 -17.35 19.31 10.50
CA GLU A 304 -17.67 20.17 9.37
C GLU A 304 -16.66 20.01 8.22
N ALA A 305 -17.17 19.97 7.00
CA ALA A 305 -16.39 20.11 5.78
C ALA A 305 -16.61 21.52 5.22
N THR A 306 -15.54 22.30 5.12
CA THR A 306 -15.53 23.64 4.52
C THR A 306 -14.80 23.59 3.20
N SER A 307 -15.53 23.83 2.11
CA SER A 307 -15.00 23.70 0.76
C SER A 307 -14.75 25.08 0.11
N GLU A 308 -13.59 25.25 -0.52
CA GLU A 308 -13.18 26.52 -1.12
C GLU A 308 -14.16 26.95 -2.24
N GLY A 309 -14.79 28.11 -2.06
CA GLY A 309 -15.75 28.65 -3.03
C GLY A 309 -17.16 28.05 -2.94
N ALA A 310 -17.40 27.14 -1.99
CA ALA A 310 -18.72 26.63 -1.65
C ALA A 310 -19.09 26.95 -0.18
N GLY A 311 -20.16 26.33 0.32
CA GLY A 311 -20.59 26.45 1.72
C GLY A 311 -19.93 25.43 2.64
N THR A 312 -20.20 25.57 3.93
CA THR A 312 -19.83 24.58 4.95
C THR A 312 -20.97 23.57 5.11
N HIS A 313 -20.61 22.30 5.25
CA HIS A 313 -21.51 21.20 5.52
C HIS A 313 -21.14 20.56 6.85
N SER A 314 -22.14 20.20 7.66
CA SER A 314 -21.92 19.64 8.98
C SER A 314 -22.66 18.32 9.18
N VAL A 315 -22.05 17.43 9.95
CA VAL A 315 -22.61 16.16 10.41
C VAL A 315 -22.44 16.07 11.92
N GLU A 316 -23.49 15.65 12.61
CA GLU A 316 -23.41 15.31 14.04
C GLU A 316 -22.90 13.89 14.20
N VAL A 317 -21.84 13.72 14.98
CA VAL A 317 -21.19 12.44 15.25
C VAL A 317 -21.53 12.04 16.68
N GLU A 318 -21.97 10.80 16.86
CA GLU A 318 -22.18 10.24 18.19
C GLU A 318 -20.84 10.12 18.92
N ARG A 319 -20.89 10.19 20.25
CA ARG A 319 -19.72 10.03 21.10
C ARG A 319 -18.83 8.85 20.67
N ILE A 320 -17.53 9.11 20.62
CA ILE A 320 -16.46 8.11 20.52
C ILE A 320 -15.85 7.92 21.91
N GLU A 321 -15.89 6.70 22.44
CA GLU A 321 -15.30 6.39 23.75
C GLU A 321 -13.75 6.41 23.68
N PRO A 322 -13.04 6.65 24.81
CA PRO A 322 -11.58 6.72 24.81
C PRO A 322 -10.91 5.47 24.22
N GLY A 323 -10.03 5.65 23.25
CA GLY A 323 -9.32 4.60 22.54
C GLY A 323 -10.04 4.01 21.32
N ASP A 324 -11.31 4.38 21.10
CA ASP A 324 -12.08 3.95 19.94
C ASP A 324 -11.89 4.89 18.74
N THR A 325 -12.28 4.39 17.57
CA THR A 325 -12.28 5.14 16.31
C THR A 325 -13.65 5.07 15.65
N ALA A 326 -13.98 6.11 14.87
CA ALA A 326 -15.19 6.15 14.07
C ALA A 326 -14.89 6.69 12.67
N ALA A 327 -15.47 6.05 11.65
CA ALA A 327 -15.45 6.57 10.30
C ALA A 327 -16.67 7.47 10.09
N VAL A 328 -16.42 8.73 9.74
CA VAL A 328 -17.43 9.76 9.54
C VAL A 328 -17.43 10.17 8.08
N VAL A 329 -18.61 10.26 7.50
CA VAL A 329 -18.78 10.68 6.11
C VAL A 329 -19.44 12.04 6.09
N VAL A 330 -18.78 13.03 5.50
CA VAL A 330 -19.22 14.43 5.47
C VAL A 330 -19.33 14.88 4.00
N PRO A 331 -20.41 15.54 3.59
CA PRO A 331 -20.54 16.04 2.23
C PRO A 331 -19.62 17.26 1.99
N GLY A 332 -18.95 17.32 0.84
CA GLY A 332 -17.96 18.36 0.49
C GLY A 332 -18.29 19.22 -0.74
N GLY A 333 -19.44 19.04 -1.38
CA GLY A 333 -19.80 19.72 -2.64
C GLY A 333 -21.20 20.37 -2.66
N PRO A 334 -21.60 21.02 -3.77
CA PRO A 334 -20.90 21.11 -5.05
C PRO A 334 -19.82 22.19 -5.07
N LEU A 335 -18.76 21.96 -5.85
CA LEU A 335 -17.62 22.87 -6.00
C LEU A 335 -17.51 23.40 -7.43
N GLU A 336 -16.97 24.61 -7.61
CA GLU A 336 -16.64 25.09 -8.95
C GLU A 336 -15.49 24.29 -9.56
N ALA A 337 -15.50 24.11 -10.89
CA ALA A 337 -14.45 23.38 -11.61
C ALA A 337 -13.04 23.97 -11.40
N GLY A 338 -12.04 23.08 -11.41
CA GLY A 338 -10.63 23.37 -11.17
C GLY A 338 -10.11 22.72 -9.88
N VAL A 339 -8.88 23.06 -9.49
CA VAL A 339 -8.31 22.62 -8.21
C VAL A 339 -9.01 23.34 -7.07
N ARG A 340 -9.50 22.61 -6.07
CA ARG A 340 -10.18 23.13 -4.88
C ARG A 340 -9.70 22.40 -3.64
N TRP A 341 -9.67 23.11 -2.52
CA TRP A 341 -9.38 22.53 -1.21
C TRP A 341 -10.67 22.31 -0.42
N VAL A 342 -10.73 21.19 0.29
CA VAL A 342 -11.75 20.95 1.31
C VAL A 342 -11.07 20.67 2.63
N GLU A 343 -11.38 21.48 3.63
CA GLU A 343 -10.93 21.31 5.00
C GLU A 343 -12.02 20.56 5.77
N VAL A 344 -11.65 19.49 6.47
CA VAL A 344 -12.53 18.81 7.43
C VAL A 344 -12.02 19.14 8.83
N ALA A 345 -12.91 19.62 9.68
CA ALA A 345 -12.60 20.00 11.06
C ALA A 345 -13.60 19.38 12.04
N ILE A 346 -13.08 18.84 13.14
CA ILE A 346 -13.82 18.35 14.29
C ILE A 346 -14.03 19.52 15.24
N ASP A 347 -15.25 19.68 15.74
CA ASP A 347 -15.66 20.75 16.64
C ASP A 347 -15.10 22.14 16.27
N PRO A 348 -15.34 22.64 15.05
CA PRO A 348 -14.77 23.92 14.61
C PRO A 348 -15.27 25.14 15.41
N ALA A 349 -16.29 24.95 16.25
CA ALA A 349 -16.80 25.95 17.17
C ALA A 349 -16.01 26.02 18.50
N ASP A 350 -15.06 25.10 18.73
CA ASP A 350 -14.23 25.02 19.94
C ASP A 350 -15.11 24.97 21.21
N ALA A 351 -16.10 24.07 21.20
CA ALA A 351 -17.13 23.91 22.23
C ALA A 351 -16.84 22.73 23.19
N VAL A 352 -16.10 21.74 22.72
CA VAL A 352 -15.51 20.63 23.46
C VAL A 352 -14.11 21.07 23.88
N VAL A 353 -13.75 20.83 25.14
CA VAL A 353 -12.39 21.08 25.60
C VAL A 353 -11.61 19.78 25.42
N GLU A 354 -10.53 19.84 24.66
CA GLU A 354 -9.73 18.66 24.30
C GLU A 354 -8.29 18.74 24.82
N TRP A 355 -7.59 17.60 24.84
CA TRP A 355 -6.18 17.58 25.19
C TRP A 355 -5.31 18.32 24.17
N ASP A 356 -5.62 18.19 22.88
CA ASP A 356 -4.86 18.80 21.79
C ASP A 356 -5.78 19.32 20.68
N GLU A 357 -6.14 20.60 20.77
CA GLU A 357 -6.90 21.32 19.73
C GLU A 357 -6.16 21.47 18.38
N GLY A 358 -4.90 21.02 18.29
CA GLY A 358 -4.07 21.16 17.09
C GLY A 358 -4.23 20.03 16.07
N ASN A 359 -4.94 18.96 16.42
CA ASN A 359 -5.06 17.73 15.61
C ASN A 359 -6.48 17.47 15.06
N ASN A 360 -7.38 18.43 15.24
CA ASN A 360 -8.81 18.32 14.93
C ASN A 360 -9.16 18.67 13.47
N ALA A 361 -8.21 19.11 12.65
CA ALA A 361 -8.47 19.54 11.27
C ALA A 361 -7.40 19.09 10.26
N ASP A 362 -7.85 18.74 9.06
CA ASP A 362 -6.99 18.39 7.91
C ASP A 362 -7.64 18.84 6.59
N SER A 363 -6.88 18.86 5.50
CA SER A 363 -7.33 19.34 4.19
C SER A 363 -6.95 18.42 3.04
N VAL A 364 -7.87 18.24 2.10
CA VAL A 364 -7.67 17.47 0.87
C VAL A 364 -7.77 18.35 -0.38
N GLU A 365 -6.87 18.14 -1.33
CA GLU A 365 -6.90 18.76 -2.66
C GLU A 365 -7.72 17.91 -3.62
N LEU A 366 -8.68 18.54 -4.31
CA LEU A 366 -9.55 17.88 -5.28
C LEU A 366 -9.48 18.56 -6.64
N ARG A 367 -9.44 17.75 -7.70
CA ARG A 367 -9.54 18.25 -9.08
C ARG A 367 -10.99 18.16 -9.56
N VAL A 368 -11.75 19.22 -9.33
CA VAL A 368 -13.16 19.28 -9.72
C VAL A 368 -13.29 19.43 -11.23
N VAL A 369 -14.04 18.53 -11.87
CA VAL A 369 -14.19 18.47 -13.33
C VAL A 369 -15.54 19.03 -13.74
N SER A 370 -15.57 19.88 -14.76
CA SER A 370 -16.82 20.39 -15.32
C SER A 370 -17.53 19.34 -16.17
N GLN A 371 -18.86 19.20 -16.01
CA GLN A 371 -19.68 18.40 -16.93
C GLN A 371 -20.83 19.22 -17.50
N ARG A 372 -20.94 19.20 -18.83
CA ARG A 372 -21.97 19.95 -19.55
C ARG A 372 -23.22 19.10 -19.82
N GLU A 373 -24.39 19.62 -19.47
CA GLU A 373 -25.66 18.99 -19.84
C GLU A 373 -25.98 19.22 -21.33
N ILE A 374 -26.47 18.17 -22.00
CA ILE A 374 -26.98 18.17 -23.38
C ILE A 374 -28.41 17.65 -23.35
N ARG A 375 -29.33 18.32 -24.05
CA ARG A 375 -30.71 17.81 -24.20
C ARG A 375 -30.80 16.81 -25.34
N LEU A 376 -31.73 15.87 -25.23
CA LEU A 376 -32.01 14.93 -26.30
C LEU A 376 -32.36 15.67 -27.61
N GLY A 377 -31.69 15.30 -28.71
CA GLY A 377 -31.81 15.91 -30.03
C GLY A 377 -31.01 17.20 -30.22
N GLU A 378 -30.39 17.76 -29.16
CA GLU A 378 -29.48 18.90 -29.24
C GLU A 378 -28.13 18.47 -29.82
N SER A 379 -27.50 19.36 -30.58
CA SER A 379 -26.12 19.19 -31.07
C SER A 379 -25.21 20.22 -30.41
N VAL A 380 -24.03 19.76 -30.00
CA VAL A 380 -23.03 20.54 -29.27
C VAL A 380 -21.69 20.44 -29.97
N THR A 381 -21.11 21.59 -30.31
CA THR A 381 -19.74 21.64 -30.83
C THR A 381 -18.71 21.36 -29.74
N VAL A 382 -17.73 20.50 -30.03
CA VAL A 382 -16.58 20.16 -29.21
C VAL A 382 -15.32 20.28 -30.08
N GLU A 383 -14.22 20.80 -29.53
CA GLU A 383 -12.92 20.87 -30.20
C GLU A 383 -11.80 20.81 -29.17
N SER A 384 -10.62 20.32 -29.57
CA SER A 384 -9.43 20.32 -28.70
C SER A 384 -8.16 20.61 -29.49
N GLU A 385 -7.39 21.59 -29.03
CA GLU A 385 -6.04 21.84 -29.54
C GLU A 385 -4.96 20.96 -28.85
N GLU A 386 -5.32 20.28 -27.75
CA GLU A 386 -4.40 19.53 -26.89
C GLU A 386 -4.77 18.04 -26.84
N GLN A 387 -3.79 17.19 -27.14
CA GLN A 387 -3.89 15.73 -26.98
C GLN A 387 -4.11 15.35 -25.51
N GLY A 388 -5.00 14.39 -25.25
CA GLY A 388 -5.30 13.87 -23.92
C GLY A 388 -6.37 14.65 -23.15
N SER A 389 -6.89 15.74 -23.71
CA SER A 389 -7.99 16.50 -23.12
C SER A 389 -9.26 15.65 -23.05
N VAL A 390 -10.01 15.74 -21.95
CA VAL A 390 -11.29 15.04 -21.77
C VAL A 390 -12.40 16.08 -21.54
N PHE A 391 -13.48 15.97 -22.30
CA PHE A 391 -14.68 16.78 -22.18
C PHE A 391 -15.83 15.90 -21.72
N LEU A 392 -16.46 16.27 -20.61
CA LEU A 392 -17.55 15.50 -20.03
C LEU A 392 -18.90 16.14 -20.31
N PHE A 393 -19.84 15.30 -20.68
CA PHE A 393 -21.22 15.67 -20.93
C PHE A 393 -22.16 14.73 -20.17
N ARG A 394 -23.41 15.16 -19.99
CA ARG A 394 -24.50 14.32 -19.50
C ARG A 394 -25.79 14.57 -20.27
N VAL A 395 -26.61 13.54 -20.35
CA VAL A 395 -27.99 13.63 -20.82
C VAL A 395 -28.88 12.90 -19.82
N GLU A 396 -29.99 13.52 -19.44
CA GLU A 396 -30.99 12.93 -18.54
C GLU A 396 -32.17 12.44 -19.37
N ILE A 397 -32.55 11.18 -19.18
CA ILE A 397 -33.66 10.53 -19.87
C ILE A 397 -34.79 10.30 -18.86
N GLU A 398 -35.95 10.89 -19.14
CA GLU A 398 -37.10 10.87 -18.20
C GLU A 398 -37.80 9.51 -18.15
N GLU A 399 -37.95 8.85 -19.30
CA GLU A 399 -38.63 7.56 -19.45
C GLU A 399 -37.79 6.63 -20.32
N GLY A 400 -37.66 5.36 -19.90
CA GLY A 400 -36.99 4.34 -20.69
C GLY A 400 -37.82 3.87 -21.89
N SER A 401 -37.16 3.28 -22.88
CA SER A 401 -37.78 2.68 -24.06
C SER A 401 -36.88 1.61 -24.68
N ASP A 402 -37.46 0.76 -25.52
CA ASP A 402 -36.72 -0.23 -26.31
C ASP A 402 -35.95 0.40 -27.49
N GLU A 403 -36.04 1.74 -27.65
CA GLU A 403 -35.26 2.45 -28.66
C GLU A 403 -33.81 2.63 -28.19
N ALA A 404 -32.87 2.59 -29.13
CA ALA A 404 -31.47 2.90 -28.84
C ALA A 404 -31.26 4.39 -28.51
N LEU A 405 -30.50 4.66 -27.46
CA LEU A 405 -29.88 5.95 -27.20
C LEU A 405 -28.57 6.03 -27.98
N ASN A 406 -28.60 6.78 -29.08
CA ASN A 406 -27.46 7.03 -29.95
C ASN A 406 -26.72 8.28 -29.45
N VAL A 407 -25.43 8.13 -29.20
CA VAL A 407 -24.48 9.21 -28.95
C VAL A 407 -23.55 9.25 -30.15
N GLU A 408 -23.59 10.33 -30.92
CA GLU A 408 -22.82 10.46 -32.16
C GLU A 408 -21.93 11.68 -32.08
N LEU A 409 -20.65 11.51 -32.40
CA LEU A 409 -19.71 12.58 -32.69
C LEU A 409 -19.47 12.60 -34.20
N SER A 410 -19.64 13.75 -34.83
CA SER A 410 -19.50 13.84 -36.29
C SER A 410 -18.87 15.14 -36.76
N GLY A 411 -18.22 15.08 -37.92
CA GLY A 411 -17.47 16.20 -38.47
C GLY A 411 -16.05 16.30 -37.91
N GLY A 412 -15.47 17.50 -37.98
CA GLY A 412 -14.10 17.74 -37.54
C GLY A 412 -13.01 17.08 -38.38
N SER A 413 -11.80 17.15 -37.84
CA SER A 413 -10.59 16.51 -38.36
C SER A 413 -9.72 16.14 -37.18
N GLY A 414 -8.93 15.08 -37.26
CA GLY A 414 -8.16 14.59 -36.13
C GLY A 414 -8.75 13.28 -35.63
N ASP A 415 -8.48 12.95 -34.38
CA ASP A 415 -8.83 11.69 -33.75
C ASP A 415 -9.38 11.97 -32.35
N ALA A 416 -10.68 11.76 -32.17
CA ALA A 416 -11.37 11.99 -30.91
C ALA A 416 -12.24 10.80 -30.58
N ASP A 417 -12.02 10.23 -29.40
CA ASP A 417 -12.71 9.06 -28.90
C ASP A 417 -13.99 9.46 -28.17
N LEU A 418 -15.04 8.65 -28.32
CA LEU A 418 -16.32 8.83 -27.65
C LEU A 418 -16.56 7.70 -26.65
N PHE A 419 -17.05 8.04 -25.47
CA PHE A 419 -17.43 7.10 -24.42
C PHE A 419 -18.80 7.48 -23.86
N ALA A 420 -19.66 6.50 -23.58
CA ALA A 420 -20.97 6.70 -22.99
C ALA A 420 -21.31 5.60 -21.98
N HIS A 421 -21.97 5.97 -20.87
CA HIS A 421 -22.31 5.05 -19.78
C HIS A 421 -23.60 5.50 -19.08
N TYR A 422 -24.45 4.56 -18.66
CA TYR A 422 -25.67 4.81 -17.90
C TYR A 422 -25.41 4.67 -16.40
N GLY A 423 -26.00 5.53 -15.56
CA GLY A 423 -25.92 5.41 -14.10
C GLY A 423 -24.78 6.23 -13.50
N ARG A 424 -23.91 5.60 -12.70
CA ARG A 424 -22.79 6.31 -12.05
C ARG A 424 -21.71 6.65 -13.07
N ARG A 425 -21.10 7.84 -12.99
CA ARG A 425 -19.97 8.22 -13.84
C ARG A 425 -18.77 7.29 -13.58
N PRO A 426 -18.25 6.57 -14.58
CA PRO A 426 -17.03 5.80 -14.39
C PRO A 426 -15.82 6.69 -14.12
N ASP A 427 -14.95 6.29 -13.18
CA ASP A 427 -13.72 7.03 -12.83
C ASP A 427 -12.60 6.90 -13.87
N TYR A 428 -12.77 5.97 -14.80
CA TYR A 428 -11.81 5.69 -15.86
C TYR A 428 -12.54 5.48 -17.19
N ARG A 429 -12.03 6.10 -18.27
CA ARG A 429 -12.71 6.13 -19.58
C ARG A 429 -13.00 4.74 -20.16
N TYR A 430 -12.15 3.73 -19.92
CA TYR A 430 -12.39 2.37 -20.41
C TYR A 430 -13.35 1.54 -19.54
N ARG A 431 -13.93 2.13 -18.49
CA ARG A 431 -15.07 1.56 -17.75
C ARG A 431 -16.42 2.08 -18.26
N TYR A 432 -16.41 2.95 -19.27
CA TYR A 432 -17.64 3.33 -19.95
C TYR A 432 -18.16 2.14 -20.75
N ARG A 433 -19.49 1.99 -20.76
CA ARG A 433 -20.16 0.79 -21.27
C ARG A 433 -20.17 0.74 -22.79
N CYS A 434 -20.33 1.90 -23.41
CA CYS A 434 -20.17 2.08 -24.83
C CYS A 434 -18.96 2.98 -25.07
N PHE A 435 -18.12 2.63 -26.02
CA PHE A 435 -17.13 3.53 -26.55
C PHE A 435 -16.91 3.28 -28.05
N SER A 436 -16.47 4.33 -28.73
CA SER A 436 -16.10 4.33 -30.14
C SER A 436 -14.80 5.12 -30.23
N ILE A 437 -13.80 4.49 -30.82
CA ILE A 437 -12.39 4.91 -30.84
C ILE A 437 -11.82 4.74 -32.25
N GLU A 438 -12.65 4.98 -33.26
CA GLU A 438 -12.25 4.88 -34.65
C GLU A 438 -11.07 5.81 -34.92
N GLY A 439 -10.27 5.51 -35.94
CA GLY A 439 -9.07 6.30 -36.26
C GLY A 439 -9.35 7.72 -36.80
N ASP A 440 -10.55 8.25 -36.58
CA ASP A 440 -10.97 9.60 -36.93
C ASP A 440 -11.84 10.24 -35.82
N THR A 441 -12.77 11.13 -36.14
CA THR A 441 -13.62 11.81 -35.15
C THR A 441 -15.09 11.42 -35.28
N GLY A 442 -15.39 10.58 -36.28
CA GLY A 442 -16.70 10.05 -36.58
C GLY A 442 -17.01 8.88 -35.67
N GLU A 443 -17.35 9.18 -34.42
CA GLU A 443 -17.63 8.17 -33.41
C GLU A 443 -19.13 7.97 -33.21
N ALA A 444 -19.54 6.74 -32.98
CA ALA A 444 -20.94 6.43 -32.70
C ALA A 444 -21.05 5.40 -31.59
N CYS A 445 -21.87 5.71 -30.60
CA CYS A 445 -22.15 4.88 -29.46
C CYS A 445 -23.65 4.64 -29.34
N GLN A 446 -24.07 3.40 -29.09
CA GLN A 446 -25.47 3.06 -28.91
C GLN A 446 -25.69 2.32 -27.60
N LEU A 447 -26.59 2.85 -26.78
CA LEU A 447 -26.98 2.30 -25.48
C LEU A 447 -28.46 1.89 -25.56
N VAL A 448 -28.74 0.62 -25.27
CA VAL A 448 -30.04 -0.05 -25.46
C VAL A 448 -30.25 -1.06 -24.31
N PRO A 449 -31.47 -1.22 -23.77
CA PRO A 449 -32.58 -0.30 -23.98
C PRO A 449 -32.21 1.07 -23.43
N THR A 450 -32.90 2.10 -23.90
CA THR A 450 -32.82 3.38 -23.21
C THR A 450 -33.46 3.23 -21.84
N ARG A 451 -32.69 3.47 -20.79
CA ARG A 451 -33.13 3.43 -19.39
C ARG A 451 -33.44 4.85 -18.93
N ALA A 452 -34.44 5.00 -18.06
CA ALA A 452 -34.70 6.28 -17.41
C ALA A 452 -33.55 6.58 -16.42
N GLY A 453 -32.96 7.78 -16.49
CA GLY A 453 -31.86 8.20 -15.63
C GLY A 453 -30.80 9.01 -16.35
N VAL A 454 -29.62 9.11 -15.72
CA VAL A 454 -28.52 9.93 -16.22
C VAL A 454 -27.55 9.07 -17.02
N TYR A 455 -27.20 9.55 -18.20
CA TYR A 455 -26.11 9.02 -19.01
C TYR A 455 -24.93 9.99 -18.98
N HIS A 456 -23.75 9.47 -18.71
CA HIS A 456 -22.48 10.17 -18.74
C HIS A 456 -21.80 9.91 -20.08
N ILE A 457 -21.33 10.99 -20.72
CA ILE A 457 -20.65 10.94 -22.01
C ILE A 457 -19.28 11.60 -21.84
N ALA A 458 -18.23 11.00 -22.37
CA ALA A 458 -16.90 11.60 -22.42
C ALA A 458 -16.41 11.66 -23.87
N VAL A 459 -15.83 12.78 -24.25
CA VAL A 459 -15.09 12.93 -25.51
C VAL A 459 -13.62 13.13 -25.15
N HIS A 460 -12.75 12.25 -25.62
CA HIS A 460 -11.33 12.29 -25.33
C HIS A 460 -10.54 12.61 -26.60
N ALA A 461 -9.63 13.58 -26.52
CA ALA A 461 -8.78 13.97 -27.61
C ALA A 461 -7.62 12.96 -27.77
N PHE A 462 -7.81 11.83 -28.47
CA PHE A 462 -6.71 10.91 -28.76
C PHE A 462 -5.57 11.61 -29.48
N THR A 463 -5.91 12.49 -30.43
CA THR A 463 -5.07 13.58 -30.89
C THR A 463 -5.84 14.90 -30.85
N ALA A 464 -5.17 16.03 -31.14
CA ALA A 464 -5.87 17.30 -31.30
C ALA A 464 -6.90 17.18 -32.45
N PHE A 465 -8.13 17.64 -32.22
CA PHE A 465 -9.23 17.55 -33.16
C PHE A 465 -9.95 18.89 -33.34
N GLY A 466 -10.40 19.16 -34.57
CA GLY A 466 -11.13 20.38 -34.92
C GLY A 466 -12.60 20.34 -34.47
N PRO A 467 -13.39 21.39 -34.74
CA PRO A 467 -14.81 21.45 -34.38
C PRO A 467 -15.63 20.25 -34.89
N SER A 468 -16.17 19.49 -33.94
CA SER A 468 -17.01 18.32 -34.16
C SER A 468 -18.33 18.47 -33.41
N GLU A 469 -19.40 17.91 -33.94
CA GLU A 469 -20.74 17.99 -33.37
C GLU A 469 -21.08 16.70 -32.62
N LEU A 470 -21.22 16.80 -31.31
CA LEU A 470 -21.75 15.76 -30.43
C LEU A 470 -23.27 15.86 -30.38
N LYS A 471 -23.97 14.74 -30.58
CA LYS A 471 -25.44 14.68 -30.59
C LYS A 471 -25.94 13.42 -29.90
N VAL A 472 -27.03 13.55 -29.13
CA VAL A 472 -27.73 12.40 -28.55
C VAL A 472 -29.13 12.28 -29.15
N THR A 473 -29.53 11.10 -29.62
CA THR A 473 -30.87 10.85 -30.21
C THR A 473 -31.43 9.49 -29.83
N LEU A 474 -32.76 9.32 -29.93
CA LEU A 474 -33.43 8.02 -29.77
C LEU A 474 -33.83 7.42 -31.13
N GLY A 475 -33.67 6.11 -31.29
CA GLY A 475 -34.15 5.28 -32.41
C GLY A 475 -33.16 5.05 -33.55
N GLY A 476 -33.53 4.27 -34.57
CA GLY A 476 -32.87 4.29 -35.89
C GLY A 476 -31.85 3.20 -36.25
N ARG A 477 -31.43 2.30 -35.35
CA ARG A 477 -30.64 1.10 -35.70
C ARG A 477 -31.29 -0.13 -35.03
N GLU A 478 -31.44 -1.22 -35.79
CA GLU A 478 -31.88 -2.50 -35.21
C GLU A 478 -30.84 -2.93 -34.18
N VAL A 479 -31.35 -3.43 -33.05
CA VAL A 479 -30.55 -4.01 -31.98
C VAL A 479 -30.28 -5.43 -32.43
N GLU A 480 -29.01 -5.78 -32.66
CA GLU A 480 -28.63 -7.18 -32.77
C GLU A 480 -28.76 -7.77 -31.36
N SER A 481 -29.61 -8.78 -31.22
CA SER A 481 -29.85 -9.50 -29.97
C SER A 481 -28.77 -10.54 -29.80
N PHE A 482 -28.50 -10.92 -28.55
CA PHE A 482 -27.59 -12.03 -28.29
C PHE A 482 -28.11 -13.31 -28.96
N ASP A 483 -27.24 -14.05 -29.67
CA ASP A 483 -27.58 -15.33 -30.32
C ASP A 483 -26.70 -16.47 -29.78
N ILE A 484 -27.34 -17.57 -29.40
CA ILE A 484 -26.69 -18.82 -28.99
C ILE A 484 -26.84 -19.83 -30.11
N GLU A 485 -25.81 -19.99 -30.93
CA GLU A 485 -25.80 -21.00 -32.00
C GLU A 485 -25.56 -22.41 -31.41
N LEU A 486 -26.63 -23.19 -31.28
CA LEU A 486 -26.56 -24.59 -30.83
C LEU A 486 -26.19 -25.55 -31.98
N VAL A 487 -25.14 -26.34 -31.77
CA VAL A 487 -24.69 -27.39 -32.71
C VAL A 487 -24.69 -28.76 -32.03
N PHE A 488 -25.77 -29.52 -32.23
CA PHE A 488 -25.90 -30.90 -31.73
C PHE A 488 -25.03 -31.88 -32.53
N LEU A 489 -24.02 -32.46 -31.89
CA LEU A 489 -23.05 -33.36 -32.54
C LEU A 489 -23.54 -34.80 -32.62
N GLU A 490 -23.81 -35.44 -31.48
CA GLU A 490 -24.25 -36.83 -31.37
C GLU A 490 -25.20 -37.02 -30.17
N GLY A 491 -26.05 -38.05 -30.21
CA GLY A 491 -26.98 -38.40 -29.13
C GLY A 491 -28.20 -37.49 -28.98
N GLY A 492 -28.99 -37.68 -27.92
CA GLY A 492 -30.15 -36.87 -27.56
C GLY A 492 -31.40 -37.14 -28.40
N SER A 493 -32.52 -37.35 -27.72
CA SER A 493 -33.86 -37.40 -28.28
C SER A 493 -34.35 -36.00 -28.70
N ALA A 494 -35.47 -35.94 -29.41
CA ALA A 494 -36.03 -34.65 -29.83
C ALA A 494 -36.45 -33.78 -28.63
N SER A 495 -36.99 -34.38 -27.56
CA SER A 495 -37.39 -33.66 -26.36
C SER A 495 -36.18 -33.15 -25.58
N GLU A 496 -35.14 -33.95 -25.40
CA GLU A 496 -33.94 -33.50 -24.67
C GLU A 496 -33.22 -32.35 -25.37
N ARG A 497 -33.30 -32.30 -26.71
CA ARG A 497 -32.75 -31.17 -27.49
C ARG A 497 -33.61 -29.92 -27.37
N GLU A 498 -34.94 -30.08 -27.32
CA GLU A 498 -35.89 -28.99 -27.10
C GLU A 498 -35.63 -28.32 -25.74
N GLU A 499 -35.33 -29.08 -24.67
CA GLU A 499 -34.98 -28.51 -23.36
C GLU A 499 -33.67 -27.70 -23.37
N VAL A 500 -32.70 -28.07 -24.22
CA VAL A 500 -31.45 -27.28 -24.39
C VAL A 500 -31.72 -26.01 -25.20
N GLU A 501 -32.60 -26.10 -26.21
CA GLU A 501 -33.04 -24.95 -27.00
C GLU A 501 -33.84 -23.96 -26.12
N ASP A 502 -34.74 -24.44 -25.27
CA ASP A 502 -35.52 -23.63 -24.32
C ASP A 502 -34.60 -22.92 -23.29
N ALA A 503 -33.57 -23.62 -22.80
CA ALA A 503 -32.56 -23.00 -21.94
C ALA A 503 -31.74 -21.92 -22.66
N ALA A 504 -31.43 -22.10 -23.95
CA ALA A 504 -30.75 -21.08 -24.75
C ALA A 504 -31.65 -19.84 -24.94
N GLU A 505 -32.92 -20.04 -25.32
CA GLU A 505 -33.90 -18.95 -25.48
C GLU A 505 -34.04 -18.16 -24.16
N ARG A 506 -34.09 -18.87 -23.02
CA ARG A 506 -34.14 -18.21 -21.71
C ARG A 506 -32.92 -17.35 -21.42
N TRP A 507 -31.72 -17.81 -21.79
CA TRP A 507 -30.49 -17.02 -21.63
C TRP A 507 -30.39 -15.86 -22.63
N GLU A 508 -30.94 -15.98 -23.83
CA GLU A 508 -31.05 -14.88 -24.81
C GLU A 508 -32.05 -13.79 -24.36
N GLU A 509 -33.09 -14.15 -23.59
CA GLU A 509 -33.96 -13.16 -22.92
C GLU A 509 -33.21 -12.38 -21.82
N ILE A 510 -32.29 -13.05 -21.12
CA ILE A 510 -31.52 -12.44 -20.03
C ILE A 510 -30.38 -11.61 -20.58
N ILE A 511 -29.61 -12.15 -21.53
CA ILE A 511 -28.49 -11.47 -22.19
C ILE A 511 -29.06 -10.75 -23.41
N VAL A 512 -29.53 -9.53 -23.21
CA VAL A 512 -30.34 -8.82 -24.20
C VAL A 512 -29.56 -8.17 -25.35
N ARG A 513 -28.24 -8.32 -25.39
CA ARG A 513 -27.42 -7.72 -26.45
C ARG A 513 -26.42 -8.63 -27.08
N ASP A 514 -26.28 -8.42 -28.38
CA ASP A 514 -25.15 -8.80 -29.18
C ASP A 514 -23.81 -8.36 -28.53
N VAL A 515 -22.85 -9.25 -28.69
CA VAL A 515 -21.47 -9.18 -28.31
C VAL A 515 -20.63 -9.51 -29.54
N TYR A 516 -20.04 -8.47 -30.15
CA TYR A 516 -19.00 -8.54 -31.20
C TYR A 516 -18.72 -9.91 -31.84
N ASP A 517 -19.19 -10.10 -33.08
CA ASP A 517 -18.94 -11.26 -33.91
C ASP A 517 -17.45 -11.56 -34.05
N TRP A 518 -17.09 -12.84 -33.98
CA TRP A 518 -15.71 -13.26 -34.13
C TRP A 518 -15.47 -14.03 -35.43
N ASP A 519 -14.64 -13.46 -36.30
CA ASP A 519 -14.25 -14.12 -37.55
C ASP A 519 -13.10 -15.12 -37.33
N HIS A 520 -13.45 -16.40 -37.18
CA HIS A 520 -12.47 -17.48 -37.09
C HIS A 520 -11.78 -17.79 -38.44
N GLU A 521 -12.30 -17.35 -39.59
CA GLU A 521 -11.59 -17.47 -40.87
C GLU A 521 -10.44 -16.46 -40.95
N GLU A 522 -10.68 -15.22 -40.53
CA GLU A 522 -9.71 -14.12 -40.61
C GLU A 522 -8.65 -14.18 -39.50
N PHE A 523 -9.06 -14.43 -38.25
CA PHE A 523 -8.18 -14.21 -37.09
C PHE A 523 -7.57 -15.48 -36.51
N ASP A 524 -8.35 -16.57 -36.32
CA ASP A 524 -7.88 -17.80 -35.69
C ASP A 524 -8.75 -19.03 -36.01
N PRO A 525 -8.45 -19.78 -37.09
CA PRO A 525 -9.18 -20.99 -37.43
C PRO A 525 -8.99 -22.08 -36.36
N VAL A 526 -10.09 -22.60 -35.82
CA VAL A 526 -10.09 -23.58 -34.73
C VAL A 526 -10.11 -25.01 -35.32
N PRO A 527 -9.12 -25.87 -34.99
CA PRO A 527 -9.11 -27.25 -35.47
C PRO A 527 -10.26 -28.09 -34.90
N ALA A 528 -10.66 -29.13 -35.65
CA ALA A 528 -11.62 -30.12 -35.19
C ALA A 528 -11.13 -30.81 -33.90
N GLY A 529 -12.06 -31.08 -32.98
CA GLY A 529 -11.81 -31.70 -31.68
C GLY A 529 -11.30 -30.74 -30.59
N THR A 530 -11.25 -29.43 -30.85
CA THR A 530 -10.79 -28.44 -29.85
C THR A 530 -11.80 -28.27 -28.71
N CYS A 531 -13.10 -28.30 -29.00
CA CYS A 531 -14.18 -28.16 -28.02
C CYS A 531 -14.73 -29.54 -27.61
N GLY A 532 -13.83 -30.51 -27.46
CA GLY A 532 -14.18 -31.89 -27.12
C GLY A 532 -14.24 -32.85 -28.32
N PRO A 533 -14.33 -34.17 -28.06
CA PRO A 533 -14.41 -35.19 -29.11
C PRO A 533 -15.58 -34.94 -30.07
N GLY A 534 -15.34 -35.08 -31.38
CA GLY A 534 -16.39 -34.93 -32.39
C GLY A 534 -16.68 -33.50 -32.84
N SER A 535 -16.17 -32.48 -32.15
CA SER A 535 -16.38 -31.08 -32.56
C SER A 535 -15.78 -30.80 -33.95
N PRO A 536 -16.50 -30.12 -34.87
CA PRO A 536 -15.97 -29.77 -36.17
C PRO A 536 -14.87 -28.71 -36.07
N ALA A 537 -14.15 -28.50 -37.18
CA ALA A 537 -13.28 -27.33 -37.31
C ALA A 537 -14.16 -26.08 -37.54
N VAL A 538 -13.80 -24.97 -36.93
CA VAL A 538 -14.49 -23.67 -37.05
C VAL A 538 -13.57 -22.71 -37.80
N SER A 539 -14.06 -22.15 -38.90
CA SER A 539 -13.30 -21.26 -39.78
C SER A 539 -14.28 -20.37 -40.56
N ASP A 540 -15.20 -19.79 -39.81
CA ASP A 540 -16.32 -18.97 -40.24
C ASP A 540 -16.60 -17.92 -39.17
N LEU A 541 -17.46 -16.96 -39.50
CA LEU A 541 -17.95 -15.97 -38.55
C LEU A 541 -18.84 -16.66 -37.53
N VAL A 542 -18.56 -16.44 -36.25
CA VAL A 542 -19.44 -16.82 -35.15
C VAL A 542 -20.02 -15.52 -34.59
N ASP A 543 -21.32 -15.36 -34.80
CA ASP A 543 -22.13 -14.37 -34.10
C ASP A 543 -22.23 -14.81 -32.63
N ASP A 544 -21.99 -13.89 -31.69
CA ASP A 544 -22.01 -14.11 -30.25
C ASP A 544 -21.29 -15.34 -29.68
N ILE A 545 -21.96 -16.50 -29.67
CA ILE A 545 -21.42 -17.77 -29.17
C ILE A 545 -22.00 -18.97 -29.94
N ARG A 546 -21.13 -19.94 -30.23
CA ARG A 546 -21.53 -21.27 -30.71
C ARG A 546 -21.25 -22.33 -29.66
N ILE A 547 -22.27 -23.13 -29.34
CA ILE A 547 -22.18 -24.17 -28.31
C ILE A 547 -22.36 -25.55 -28.94
N PHE A 548 -21.35 -26.40 -28.77
CA PHE A 548 -21.40 -27.79 -29.22
C PHE A 548 -22.03 -28.67 -28.14
N VAL A 549 -23.17 -29.29 -28.46
CA VAL A 549 -23.92 -30.11 -27.50
C VAL A 549 -23.81 -31.60 -27.88
N THR A 550 -23.43 -32.42 -26.91
CA THR A 550 -23.30 -33.88 -27.07
C THR A 550 -23.99 -34.60 -25.93
N PHE A 551 -24.77 -35.64 -26.25
CA PHE A 551 -25.29 -36.58 -25.25
C PHE A 551 -24.48 -37.87 -25.37
N ASP A 552 -23.71 -38.20 -24.34
CA ASP A 552 -22.86 -39.40 -24.29
C ASP A 552 -22.64 -39.81 -22.83
N SER A 553 -22.37 -41.09 -22.59
CA SER A 553 -22.08 -41.60 -21.24
C SER A 553 -20.73 -41.05 -20.75
N ILE A 554 -20.70 -40.34 -19.62
CA ILE A 554 -19.49 -39.73 -19.06
C ILE A 554 -18.82 -40.70 -18.09
N ASP A 555 -19.55 -41.11 -17.05
CA ASP A 555 -19.10 -42.10 -16.07
C ASP A 555 -20.19 -43.09 -15.61
N GLY A 556 -21.38 -43.00 -16.21
CA GLY A 556 -22.53 -43.85 -15.92
C GLY A 556 -23.26 -43.40 -14.64
N SER A 557 -24.44 -43.96 -14.37
CA SER A 557 -25.34 -43.40 -13.36
C SER A 557 -24.73 -43.19 -11.95
N GLY A 558 -24.99 -42.00 -11.39
CA GLY A 558 -24.63 -41.54 -10.05
C GLY A 558 -23.34 -40.74 -9.97
N GLY A 559 -22.80 -40.28 -11.11
CA GLY A 559 -21.55 -39.53 -11.24
C GLY A 559 -21.76 -38.08 -11.65
N ALA A 560 -21.02 -37.61 -12.66
CA ALA A 560 -21.14 -36.25 -13.18
C ALA A 560 -22.26 -36.18 -14.22
N MET A 561 -23.27 -35.34 -13.98
CA MET A 561 -24.45 -35.25 -14.84
C MET A 561 -24.18 -34.57 -16.18
N ALA A 562 -23.21 -33.66 -16.21
CA ALA A 562 -22.74 -33.02 -17.43
C ALA A 562 -21.28 -32.58 -17.28
N LYS A 563 -20.73 -32.01 -18.36
CA LYS A 563 -19.52 -31.20 -18.40
C LYS A 563 -19.74 -30.03 -19.34
N SER A 564 -19.79 -28.83 -18.81
CA SER A 564 -20.03 -27.60 -19.54
C SER A 564 -18.94 -26.55 -19.33
N GLY A 565 -18.67 -25.77 -20.36
CA GLY A 565 -17.79 -24.62 -20.24
C GLY A 565 -17.24 -24.10 -21.57
N PRO A 566 -16.62 -22.91 -21.54
CA PRO A 566 -16.01 -22.33 -22.72
C PRO A 566 -14.75 -23.10 -23.14
N CYS A 567 -14.62 -23.36 -24.43
CA CYS A 567 -13.39 -23.90 -25.03
C CYS A 567 -12.55 -22.81 -25.72
N TRP A 568 -13.17 -21.70 -26.12
CA TRP A 568 -12.50 -20.58 -26.77
C TRP A 568 -13.13 -19.26 -26.33
N VAL A 569 -12.29 -18.26 -26.02
CA VAL A 569 -12.75 -16.92 -25.60
C VAL A 569 -12.14 -15.83 -26.49
N ARG A 570 -12.98 -14.89 -26.93
CA ARG A 570 -12.53 -13.68 -27.62
C ARG A 570 -12.00 -12.67 -26.60
N PRO A 571 -10.88 -12.01 -26.91
CA PRO A 571 -10.55 -10.77 -26.24
C PRO A 571 -11.55 -9.71 -26.70
N TYR A 572 -12.33 -9.18 -25.77
CA TYR A 572 -13.02 -7.92 -25.99
C TYR A 572 -11.94 -6.85 -26.23
N PRO A 573 -11.96 -6.13 -27.37
CA PRO A 573 -10.92 -5.17 -27.69
C PRO A 573 -11.06 -3.93 -26.80
N LEU A 574 -10.48 -3.99 -25.60
CA LEU A 574 -10.13 -2.80 -24.84
C LEU A 574 -8.86 -2.21 -25.45
N GLU A 575 -8.99 -1.40 -26.49
CA GLU A 575 -7.86 -0.64 -27.03
C GLU A 575 -7.43 0.44 -26.01
N GLY A 576 -6.33 0.17 -25.31
CA GLY A 576 -5.80 1.05 -24.27
C GLY A 576 -4.92 0.35 -23.22
N GLY A 577 -5.07 -0.97 -23.07
CA GLY A 577 -4.18 -1.83 -22.27
C GLY A 577 -4.34 -1.69 -20.75
N GLU A 578 -4.93 -2.72 -20.12
CA GLU A 578 -4.25 -3.73 -19.27
C GLU A 578 -5.27 -4.83 -18.88
N GLY A 579 -6.57 -4.50 -18.85
CA GLY A 579 -7.65 -5.48 -18.82
C GLY A 579 -8.02 -5.93 -20.23
N ILE A 580 -8.02 -7.24 -20.48
CA ILE A 580 -8.65 -7.84 -21.65
C ILE A 580 -9.86 -8.58 -21.08
N TRP A 581 -11.07 -8.04 -21.23
CA TRP A 581 -12.25 -8.83 -20.86
C TRP A 581 -12.36 -9.99 -21.87
N LEU A 582 -12.41 -11.21 -21.37
CA LEU A 582 -12.56 -12.41 -22.16
C LEU A 582 -14.03 -12.85 -22.15
N GLN A 583 -14.60 -13.07 -23.33
CA GLN A 583 -15.96 -13.56 -23.51
C GLN A 583 -15.94 -14.86 -24.33
N PRO A 584 -16.67 -15.91 -23.95
CA PRO A 584 -16.80 -17.12 -24.75
C PRO A 584 -17.31 -16.87 -26.17
N THR A 585 -16.61 -17.39 -27.20
CA THR A 585 -17.15 -17.52 -28.57
C THR A 585 -17.51 -18.96 -28.90
N LEU A 586 -16.78 -19.93 -28.33
CA LEU A 586 -17.06 -21.34 -28.49
C LEU A 586 -17.14 -21.98 -27.12
N ALA A 587 -18.17 -22.78 -26.90
CA ALA A 587 -18.33 -23.60 -25.70
C ALA A 587 -18.78 -25.02 -26.08
N ALA A 588 -18.76 -25.91 -25.10
CA ALA A 588 -19.32 -27.24 -25.28
C ALA A 588 -20.05 -27.67 -24.01
N ILE A 589 -21.14 -28.40 -24.22
CA ILE A 589 -21.94 -29.06 -23.19
C ILE A 589 -21.96 -30.55 -23.53
N VAL A 590 -21.47 -31.38 -22.62
CA VAL A 590 -21.55 -32.84 -22.70
C VAL A 590 -22.48 -33.31 -21.59
N ILE A 591 -23.62 -33.91 -21.94
CA ILE A 591 -24.65 -34.35 -20.99
C ILE A 591 -24.58 -35.87 -20.85
N ASP A 592 -24.51 -36.38 -19.61
CA ASP A 592 -24.51 -37.82 -19.35
C ASP A 592 -25.92 -38.40 -19.53
N GLU A 593 -26.11 -39.17 -20.61
CA GLU A 593 -27.39 -39.80 -20.92
C GLU A 593 -27.81 -40.86 -19.87
N ASP A 594 -26.86 -41.44 -19.13
CA ASP A 594 -27.13 -42.43 -18.08
C ASP A 594 -27.68 -41.78 -16.80
N ASP A 595 -27.30 -40.53 -16.52
CA ASP A 595 -27.78 -39.76 -15.37
C ASP A 595 -29.03 -38.94 -15.69
N LEU A 596 -29.11 -38.38 -16.91
CA LEU A 596 -30.30 -37.67 -17.38
C LEU A 596 -31.54 -38.56 -17.38
N ALA A 597 -31.38 -39.85 -17.70
CA ALA A 597 -32.47 -40.82 -17.69
C ALA A 597 -33.08 -41.07 -16.29
N ASP A 598 -32.33 -40.76 -15.22
CA ASP A 598 -32.75 -40.90 -13.82
C ASP A 598 -33.19 -39.55 -13.20
N LEU A 599 -33.09 -38.44 -13.94
CA LEU A 599 -33.55 -37.12 -13.51
C LEU A 599 -35.07 -36.98 -13.72
N ASP A 600 -35.81 -36.51 -12.70
CA ASP A 600 -37.24 -36.27 -12.89
C ASP A 600 -37.45 -35.12 -13.89
N GLU A 601 -38.47 -35.27 -14.76
CA GLU A 601 -38.80 -34.32 -15.83
C GLU A 601 -38.90 -32.86 -15.36
N ASP A 602 -39.42 -32.62 -14.15
CA ASP A 602 -39.59 -31.25 -13.60
C ASP A 602 -38.27 -30.53 -13.24
N LEU A 603 -37.12 -31.24 -13.23
CA LEU A 603 -35.80 -30.66 -12.95
C LEU A 603 -34.91 -30.56 -14.20
N VAL A 604 -35.37 -31.07 -15.35
CA VAL A 604 -34.57 -31.08 -16.58
C VAL A 604 -34.31 -29.65 -17.06
N ASP A 605 -35.32 -28.79 -17.07
CA ASP A 605 -35.19 -27.37 -17.42
C ASP A 605 -34.14 -26.65 -16.56
N ALA A 606 -34.24 -26.76 -15.23
CA ALA A 606 -33.26 -26.17 -14.31
C ALA A 606 -31.84 -26.71 -14.54
N PHE A 607 -31.71 -28.01 -14.80
CA PHE A 607 -30.42 -28.60 -15.16
C PHE A 607 -29.85 -28.01 -16.45
N MET A 608 -30.65 -27.88 -17.52
CA MET A 608 -30.18 -27.31 -18.78
C MET A 608 -29.80 -25.84 -18.65
N GLN A 609 -30.56 -25.04 -17.88
CA GLN A 609 -30.23 -23.64 -17.61
C GLN A 609 -28.92 -23.50 -16.83
N HIS A 610 -28.65 -24.40 -15.88
CA HIS A 610 -27.40 -24.47 -15.13
C HIS A 610 -26.20 -24.73 -16.04
N GLU A 611 -26.27 -25.78 -16.86
CA GLU A 611 -25.20 -26.12 -17.79
C GLU A 611 -24.96 -25.02 -18.84
N MET A 612 -26.02 -24.36 -19.29
CA MET A 612 -25.90 -23.23 -20.21
C MET A 612 -25.13 -22.06 -19.58
N ALA A 613 -25.35 -21.78 -18.29
CA ALA A 613 -24.63 -20.72 -17.57
C ALA A 613 -23.11 -20.98 -17.56
N HIS A 614 -22.69 -22.23 -17.32
CA HIS A 614 -21.27 -22.61 -17.40
C HIS A 614 -20.70 -22.40 -18.81
N ALA A 615 -21.44 -22.78 -19.86
CA ALA A 615 -21.03 -22.58 -21.25
C ALA A 615 -20.83 -21.09 -21.59
N LEU A 616 -21.69 -20.22 -21.04
CA LEU A 616 -21.65 -18.77 -21.19
C LEU A 616 -20.57 -18.09 -20.32
N GLY A 617 -19.83 -18.83 -19.50
CA GLY A 617 -18.65 -18.32 -18.80
C GLY A 617 -18.80 -18.19 -17.28
N PHE A 618 -19.83 -18.79 -16.68
CA PHE A 618 -19.91 -19.01 -15.23
C PHE A 618 -18.85 -20.04 -14.78
N VAL A 619 -17.56 -19.69 -14.88
CA VAL A 619 -16.45 -20.61 -14.57
C VAL A 619 -15.30 -19.87 -13.88
N PRO A 620 -14.66 -20.45 -12.84
CA PRO A 620 -13.61 -19.75 -12.07
C PRO A 620 -12.38 -19.43 -12.90
N SER A 621 -12.12 -20.22 -13.95
CA SER A 621 -11.03 -19.99 -14.89
C SER A 621 -11.17 -18.66 -15.65
N LEU A 622 -12.40 -18.15 -15.82
CA LEU A 622 -12.69 -16.85 -16.41
C LEU A 622 -12.67 -15.76 -15.33
N TRP A 623 -13.34 -15.99 -14.19
CA TRP A 623 -13.42 -15.03 -13.09
C TRP A 623 -12.06 -14.63 -12.54
N ASN A 624 -11.16 -15.60 -12.36
CA ASN A 624 -9.79 -15.35 -11.90
C ASN A 624 -8.98 -14.46 -12.88
N ARG A 625 -9.33 -14.44 -14.18
CA ARG A 625 -8.67 -13.55 -15.15
C ARG A 625 -9.23 -12.13 -15.13
N HIS A 626 -10.45 -11.99 -14.65
CA HIS A 626 -11.16 -10.72 -14.51
C HIS A 626 -11.01 -10.11 -13.11
N ASP A 627 -10.18 -10.72 -12.25
CA ASP A 627 -10.03 -10.37 -10.83
C ASP A 627 -11.35 -10.42 -10.03
N LEU A 628 -12.30 -11.25 -10.47
CA LEU A 628 -13.62 -11.46 -9.85
C LEU A 628 -13.66 -12.64 -8.87
N LEU A 629 -12.58 -13.42 -8.75
CA LEU A 629 -12.46 -14.53 -7.80
C LEU A 629 -11.51 -14.15 -6.67
N ARG A 630 -11.99 -14.23 -5.43
CA ARG A 630 -11.19 -13.97 -4.22
C ARG A 630 -11.05 -15.24 -3.40
N ASP A 631 -9.87 -15.38 -2.79
CA ASP A 631 -9.51 -16.45 -1.86
C ASP A 631 -9.93 -17.88 -2.33
N PRO A 632 -9.49 -18.32 -3.53
CA PRO A 632 -9.89 -19.62 -4.07
C PRO A 632 -9.45 -20.77 -3.16
N SER A 633 -10.32 -21.78 -3.02
CA SER A 633 -10.09 -22.98 -2.20
C SER A 633 -9.22 -24.02 -2.91
N LEU A 634 -9.19 -24.04 -4.24
CA LEU A 634 -8.38 -24.97 -5.04
C LEU A 634 -6.93 -24.48 -5.28
N PRO A 635 -5.94 -25.38 -5.44
CA PRO A 635 -6.06 -26.84 -5.44
C PRO A 635 -6.04 -27.51 -4.04
N ASP A 636 -5.71 -26.79 -2.96
CA ASP A 636 -5.75 -27.29 -1.57
C ASP A 636 -5.57 -26.12 -0.56
N ASN A 637 -6.62 -25.36 -0.28
CA ASN A 637 -6.66 -24.34 0.77
C ASN A 637 -7.94 -24.46 1.63
N PRO A 638 -7.96 -25.32 2.66
CA PRO A 638 -9.15 -25.62 3.44
C PRO A 638 -9.57 -24.50 4.41
N ASP A 639 -8.73 -23.47 4.59
CA ASP A 639 -9.01 -22.30 5.43
C ASP A 639 -9.46 -21.09 4.58
N ALA A 640 -9.62 -21.26 3.26
CA ALA A 640 -10.06 -20.21 2.34
C ALA A 640 -11.56 -19.92 2.48
N ASP A 641 -11.97 -18.68 2.24
CA ASP A 641 -13.36 -18.27 2.08
C ASP A 641 -13.58 -17.76 0.64
N PRO A 642 -13.68 -18.68 -0.35
CA PRO A 642 -13.79 -18.30 -1.74
C PRO A 642 -15.09 -17.54 -1.99
N HIS A 643 -15.00 -16.43 -2.71
CA HIS A 643 -16.16 -15.59 -3.03
C HIS A 643 -15.98 -14.83 -4.34
N PHE A 644 -17.11 -14.49 -4.95
CA PHE A 644 -17.17 -13.70 -6.18
C PHE A 644 -17.20 -12.20 -5.85
N ASP A 645 -16.31 -11.43 -6.48
CA ASP A 645 -16.07 -10.00 -6.21
C ASP A 645 -16.51 -9.12 -7.38
N GLY A 646 -17.76 -9.31 -7.82
CA GLY A 646 -18.40 -8.49 -8.83
C GLY A 646 -19.40 -7.49 -8.21
N PRO A 647 -19.36 -6.19 -8.60
CA PRO A 647 -20.17 -5.16 -7.96
C PRO A 647 -21.68 -5.35 -8.16
N GLU A 648 -22.14 -5.83 -9.32
CA GLU A 648 -23.57 -6.06 -9.54
C GLU A 648 -24.06 -7.30 -8.81
N ALA A 649 -23.32 -8.42 -8.85
CA ALA A 649 -23.65 -9.62 -8.10
C ALA A 649 -23.67 -9.35 -6.58
N LEU A 650 -22.73 -8.55 -6.07
CA LEU A 650 -22.68 -8.14 -4.66
C LEU A 650 -23.89 -7.27 -4.27
N ALA A 651 -24.26 -6.31 -5.11
CA ALA A 651 -25.45 -5.49 -4.88
C ALA A 651 -26.74 -6.34 -4.86
N ALA A 652 -26.86 -7.30 -5.78
CA ALA A 652 -27.97 -8.24 -5.82
C ALA A 652 -28.01 -9.17 -4.60
N PHE A 653 -26.85 -9.63 -4.12
CA PHE A 653 -26.74 -10.45 -2.91
C PHE A 653 -27.21 -9.70 -1.67
N ASP A 654 -26.82 -8.43 -1.54
CA ASP A 654 -27.28 -7.58 -0.44
C ASP A 654 -28.79 -7.34 -0.52
N ALA A 655 -29.34 -7.10 -1.72
CA ALA A 655 -30.77 -6.95 -1.95
C ALA A 655 -31.57 -8.23 -1.63
N ALA A 656 -30.98 -9.41 -1.84
CA ALA A 656 -31.55 -10.70 -1.49
C ALA A 656 -31.54 -10.99 0.03
N GLY A 657 -30.98 -10.09 0.85
CA GLY A 657 -30.91 -10.21 2.32
C GLY A 657 -29.49 -10.37 2.87
N GLY A 658 -28.46 -10.29 2.02
CA GLY A 658 -27.06 -10.57 2.37
C GLY A 658 -26.32 -9.44 3.09
N SER A 659 -26.96 -8.28 3.29
CA SER A 659 -26.31 -7.08 3.85
C SER A 659 -25.61 -7.29 5.21
N GLY A 660 -26.13 -8.20 6.05
CA GLY A 660 -25.55 -8.55 7.36
C GLY A 660 -24.63 -9.78 7.35
N TYR A 661 -24.29 -10.32 6.18
CA TYR A 661 -23.35 -11.44 6.06
C TYR A 661 -21.92 -10.96 6.34
N GLU A 662 -21.25 -11.58 7.33
CA GLU A 662 -19.97 -11.10 7.89
C GLU A 662 -18.73 -11.65 7.17
N TYR A 663 -18.90 -12.62 6.25
CA TYR A 663 -17.84 -13.26 5.47
C TYR A 663 -17.76 -12.67 4.04
N GLY A 664 -16.92 -13.23 3.16
CA GLY A 664 -16.85 -12.87 1.75
C GLY A 664 -18.22 -12.95 1.08
N LYS A 665 -18.75 -11.81 0.63
CA LYS A 665 -20.09 -11.74 0.02
C LYS A 665 -20.11 -12.45 -1.34
N VAL A 666 -21.27 -12.99 -1.70
CA VAL A 666 -21.42 -13.91 -2.85
C VAL A 666 -20.50 -15.14 -2.69
N PRO A 667 -20.70 -15.95 -1.63
CA PRO A 667 -19.79 -17.04 -1.28
C PRO A 667 -19.86 -18.18 -2.30
N LEU A 668 -18.69 -18.73 -2.61
CA LEU A 668 -18.50 -19.89 -3.47
C LEU A 668 -18.34 -21.16 -2.63
N GLU A 669 -18.64 -22.31 -3.24
CA GLU A 669 -18.48 -23.61 -2.61
C GLU A 669 -16.99 -23.90 -2.33
N ASP A 670 -16.68 -24.36 -1.11
CA ASP A 670 -15.30 -24.51 -0.60
C ASP A 670 -15.00 -25.92 -0.06
N GLY A 671 -16.01 -26.76 0.10
CA GLY A 671 -15.90 -28.09 0.74
C GLY A 671 -15.91 -29.28 -0.21
N ALA A 672 -15.97 -29.05 -1.53
CA ALA A 672 -16.20 -30.08 -2.54
C ALA A 672 -14.93 -30.49 -3.32
N GLU A 673 -15.10 -31.35 -4.32
CA GLU A 673 -14.03 -31.82 -5.21
C GLU A 673 -13.78 -30.84 -6.38
N ASP A 674 -12.66 -31.04 -7.09
CA ASP A 674 -12.33 -30.27 -8.30
C ASP A 674 -13.47 -30.36 -9.31
N GLY A 675 -13.85 -29.23 -9.92
CA GLY A 675 -15.04 -29.09 -10.75
C GLY A 675 -16.34 -28.79 -9.99
N VAL A 676 -16.29 -28.66 -8.66
CA VAL A 676 -17.43 -28.21 -7.84
C VAL A 676 -17.04 -26.98 -7.03
N SER A 677 -15.95 -27.07 -6.25
CA SER A 677 -15.43 -25.95 -5.47
C SER A 677 -15.01 -24.79 -6.38
N ASP A 678 -15.12 -23.57 -5.88
CA ASP A 678 -14.86 -22.29 -6.56
C ASP A 678 -15.71 -22.05 -7.83
N SER A 679 -16.57 -22.99 -8.23
CA SER A 679 -17.32 -22.96 -9.51
C SER A 679 -18.84 -22.82 -9.33
N HIS A 680 -19.31 -22.91 -8.10
CA HIS A 680 -20.72 -22.85 -7.73
C HIS A 680 -20.91 -21.94 -6.53
N TRP A 681 -22.14 -21.49 -6.35
CA TRP A 681 -22.57 -20.86 -5.11
C TRP A 681 -22.52 -21.83 -3.94
N ARG A 682 -22.09 -21.33 -2.76
CA ARG A 682 -22.06 -22.10 -1.52
C ARG A 682 -23.47 -22.55 -1.14
N ALA A 683 -23.75 -23.85 -1.24
CA ALA A 683 -25.10 -24.40 -1.07
C ALA A 683 -25.69 -24.09 0.32
N ASP A 684 -24.85 -24.11 1.36
CA ASP A 684 -25.26 -23.84 2.74
C ASP A 684 -25.71 -22.38 2.97
N VAL A 685 -25.36 -21.46 2.07
CA VAL A 685 -25.77 -20.05 2.12
C VAL A 685 -26.87 -19.75 1.10
N MET A 686 -26.74 -20.30 -0.11
CA MET A 686 -27.57 -19.96 -1.27
C MET A 686 -28.72 -20.96 -1.52
N GLY A 687 -28.81 -22.03 -0.72
CA GLY A 687 -30.00 -22.89 -0.68
C GLY A 687 -30.32 -23.55 -2.02
N ASN A 688 -31.46 -23.16 -2.61
CA ASN A 688 -31.96 -23.72 -3.87
C ASN A 688 -31.71 -22.81 -5.09
N GLU A 689 -30.78 -21.85 -5.01
CA GLU A 689 -30.39 -21.06 -6.18
C GLU A 689 -29.84 -21.97 -7.29
N LEU A 690 -30.17 -21.65 -8.55
CA LEU A 690 -29.84 -22.44 -9.73
C LEU A 690 -28.37 -22.90 -9.81
N MET A 691 -27.41 -22.01 -9.52
CA MET A 691 -25.97 -22.26 -9.67
C MET A 691 -25.31 -22.79 -8.39
N THR A 692 -26.09 -23.38 -7.49
CA THR A 692 -25.56 -24.23 -6.41
C THR A 692 -25.17 -25.62 -6.95
N PRO A 693 -24.25 -26.37 -6.31
CA PRO A 693 -23.76 -27.65 -6.83
C PRO A 693 -24.78 -28.81 -6.77
N SER A 694 -26.04 -28.51 -6.47
CA SER A 694 -27.10 -29.49 -6.30
C SER A 694 -28.47 -28.87 -6.52
N LEU A 695 -29.32 -29.55 -7.30
CA LEU A 695 -30.72 -29.16 -7.45
C LEU A 695 -31.49 -29.61 -6.20
N THR A 696 -32.06 -28.64 -5.46
CA THR A 696 -32.71 -28.91 -4.17
C THR A 696 -34.18 -28.49 -4.13
N GLY A 697 -35.06 -29.42 -3.78
CA GLY A 697 -36.51 -29.19 -3.78
C GLY A 697 -37.13 -29.21 -5.18
N ASP A 698 -38.19 -28.44 -5.37
CA ASP A 698 -39.04 -28.48 -6.59
C ASP A 698 -38.84 -27.25 -7.50
N GLU A 699 -38.11 -26.22 -7.06
CA GLU A 699 -37.88 -24.97 -7.80
C GLU A 699 -36.41 -24.55 -7.65
N GLN A 700 -35.77 -24.14 -8.74
CA GLN A 700 -34.39 -23.66 -8.79
C GLN A 700 -34.36 -22.23 -9.39
N PRO A 701 -34.58 -21.17 -8.59
CA PRO A 701 -34.60 -19.80 -9.11
C PRO A 701 -33.26 -19.39 -9.72
N LEU A 702 -33.30 -18.85 -10.94
CA LEU A 702 -32.20 -18.11 -11.55
C LEU A 702 -32.17 -16.69 -10.97
N SER A 703 -31.40 -16.49 -9.92
CA SER A 703 -31.47 -15.26 -9.13
C SER A 703 -30.83 -14.05 -9.81
N ALA A 704 -31.19 -12.86 -9.33
CA ALA A 704 -30.54 -11.60 -9.73
C ALA A 704 -29.04 -11.58 -9.39
N ILE A 705 -28.57 -12.45 -8.48
CA ILE A 705 -27.15 -12.61 -8.15
C ILE A 705 -26.43 -13.25 -9.33
N THR A 706 -26.94 -14.38 -9.83
CA THR A 706 -26.41 -15.08 -11.01
C THR A 706 -26.51 -14.22 -12.26
N VAL A 707 -27.64 -13.55 -12.49
CA VAL A 707 -27.77 -12.59 -13.62
C VAL A 707 -26.75 -11.45 -13.49
N GLY A 708 -26.54 -10.92 -12.28
CA GLY A 708 -25.52 -9.91 -11.99
C GLY A 708 -24.10 -10.38 -12.30
N THR A 709 -23.77 -11.66 -12.09
CA THR A 709 -22.48 -12.24 -12.47
C THR A 709 -22.20 -12.08 -13.96
N PHE A 710 -23.18 -12.31 -14.84
CA PHE A 710 -22.99 -12.12 -16.28
C PHE A 710 -22.78 -10.65 -16.64
N HIS A 711 -23.44 -9.71 -15.94
CA HIS A 711 -23.12 -8.29 -16.08
C HIS A 711 -21.67 -7.99 -15.69
N ASP A 712 -21.20 -8.54 -14.57
CA ASP A 712 -19.83 -8.36 -14.09
C ASP A 712 -18.79 -9.04 -15.01
N LEU A 713 -19.20 -10.05 -15.80
CA LEU A 713 -18.38 -10.65 -16.87
C LEU A 713 -18.37 -9.83 -18.18
N GLY A 714 -19.14 -8.75 -18.26
CA GLY A 714 -19.20 -7.86 -19.40
C GLY A 714 -20.36 -8.11 -20.36
N TYR A 715 -21.29 -9.01 -20.05
CA TYR A 715 -22.54 -9.15 -20.79
C TYR A 715 -23.51 -8.00 -20.48
N GLU A 716 -24.39 -7.69 -21.42
CA GLU A 716 -25.52 -6.82 -21.14
C GLU A 716 -26.72 -7.66 -20.77
N VAL A 717 -27.09 -7.61 -19.49
CA VAL A 717 -28.23 -8.36 -18.97
C VAL A 717 -29.43 -7.47 -18.67
N ASP A 718 -30.63 -8.04 -18.80
CA ASP A 718 -31.85 -7.52 -18.22
C ASP A 718 -32.12 -8.15 -16.85
N PRO A 719 -31.88 -7.43 -15.73
CA PRO A 719 -32.12 -7.96 -14.40
C PRO A 719 -33.62 -8.17 -14.09
N ALA A 720 -34.54 -7.64 -14.90
CA ALA A 720 -35.98 -7.88 -14.74
C ALA A 720 -36.37 -9.32 -15.08
N GLU A 721 -35.54 -10.02 -15.86
CA GLU A 721 -35.73 -11.43 -16.20
C GLU A 721 -35.26 -12.38 -15.09
N ALA A 722 -34.61 -11.90 -14.03
CA ALA A 722 -34.25 -12.74 -12.89
C ALA A 722 -35.47 -13.23 -12.11
N ASP A 723 -35.40 -14.47 -11.61
CA ASP A 723 -36.44 -15.04 -10.76
C ASP A 723 -36.45 -14.41 -9.36
N GLY A 724 -37.62 -14.41 -8.75
CA GLY A 724 -37.79 -13.98 -7.36
C GLY A 724 -37.01 -14.87 -6.40
N TYR A 725 -35.98 -14.32 -5.77
CA TYR A 725 -35.09 -15.05 -4.85
C TYR A 725 -34.76 -14.22 -3.60
N THR A 726 -34.64 -14.90 -2.46
CA THR A 726 -34.21 -14.30 -1.18
C THR A 726 -33.38 -15.31 -0.40
N LEU A 727 -32.34 -14.85 0.27
CA LEU A 727 -31.51 -15.68 1.14
C LEU A 727 -32.35 -16.18 2.33
N ALA A 728 -32.65 -17.47 2.36
CA ALA A 728 -33.40 -18.09 3.43
C ALA A 728 -32.44 -18.52 4.56
N TYR A 729 -32.38 -17.74 5.64
CA TYR A 729 -31.58 -18.09 6.84
C TYR A 729 -32.21 -19.20 7.72
N GLU A 730 -33.30 -19.84 7.29
CA GLU A 730 -34.02 -20.80 8.12
C GLU A 730 -33.70 -22.26 7.75
N MET A 731 -33.23 -23.01 8.75
CA MET A 731 -33.14 -24.49 8.72
C MET A 731 -34.48 -25.10 8.31
N ARG A 732 -34.61 -25.56 7.06
CA ARG A 732 -35.74 -26.39 6.64
C ARG A 732 -35.65 -27.77 7.31
N LEU A 733 -36.64 -28.07 8.14
CA LEU A 733 -36.87 -29.41 8.70
C LEU A 733 -37.58 -30.31 7.68
N GLY A 734 -36.82 -31.16 7.00
CA GLY A 734 -37.25 -32.24 6.11
C GLY A 734 -36.05 -32.78 5.32
N GLU A 735 -36.02 -34.07 4.93
CA GLU A 735 -35.02 -34.54 3.96
C GLU A 735 -35.39 -33.92 2.61
N PRO A 736 -34.67 -32.90 2.09
CA PRO A 736 -34.98 -32.33 0.81
C PRO A 736 -34.67 -33.38 -0.27
N ARG A 737 -35.42 -33.37 -1.37
CA ARG A 737 -34.93 -33.98 -2.60
C ARG A 737 -33.66 -33.22 -2.99
N ILE A 738 -32.53 -33.92 -3.11
CA ILE A 738 -31.23 -33.36 -3.48
C ILE A 738 -30.69 -34.20 -4.63
N VAL A 739 -30.46 -33.57 -5.78
CA VAL A 739 -29.74 -34.14 -6.92
C VAL A 739 -28.37 -33.47 -6.96
N ARG A 740 -27.29 -34.23 -6.90
CA ARG A 740 -25.92 -33.69 -7.00
C ARG A 740 -25.51 -33.67 -8.46
N LEU A 741 -24.98 -32.55 -8.94
CA LEU A 741 -24.56 -32.38 -10.33
C LEU A 741 -23.18 -32.99 -10.61
N GLY A 742 -22.31 -33.04 -9.59
CA GLY A 742 -20.98 -33.66 -9.68
C GLY A 742 -19.96 -32.72 -10.33
N HIS A 743 -18.93 -33.27 -10.99
CA HIS A 743 -17.93 -32.46 -11.70
C HIS A 743 -18.46 -32.05 -13.06
N ASP A 744 -19.22 -30.96 -13.08
CA ASP A 744 -19.92 -30.37 -14.24
C ASP A 744 -19.13 -29.27 -14.95
N ILE A 745 -17.99 -28.84 -14.43
CA ILE A 745 -17.09 -27.96 -15.17
C ILE A 745 -16.25 -28.74 -16.19
N ALA A 746 -16.32 -28.36 -17.46
CA ALA A 746 -15.50 -28.98 -18.48
C ALA A 746 -14.01 -28.55 -18.38
N PRO A 747 -13.04 -29.50 -18.33
CA PRO A 747 -11.62 -29.18 -18.16
C PRO A 747 -10.93 -28.74 -19.47
N PHE A 748 -11.65 -28.08 -20.38
CA PHE A 748 -11.07 -27.65 -21.65
C PHE A 748 -9.97 -26.61 -21.42
N PRO A 749 -8.82 -26.69 -22.12
CA PRO A 749 -7.86 -25.60 -22.07
C PRO A 749 -8.47 -24.38 -22.74
N ILE A 750 -8.85 -23.36 -21.95
CA ILE A 750 -9.34 -22.09 -22.50
C ILE A 750 -8.21 -21.42 -23.28
N ARG A 751 -8.39 -21.35 -24.60
CA ARG A 751 -7.45 -20.67 -25.51
C ARG A 751 -7.76 -19.19 -25.57
N VAL A 752 -6.72 -18.37 -25.44
CA VAL A 752 -6.81 -16.90 -25.43
C VAL A 752 -5.87 -16.34 -26.49
N TYR A 753 -6.34 -15.34 -27.24
CA TYR A 753 -5.52 -14.58 -28.18
C TYR A 753 -4.86 -13.37 -27.49
N ARG A 754 -3.60 -13.03 -27.85
CA ARG A 754 -2.93 -11.80 -27.38
C ARG A 754 -2.74 -10.81 -28.52
N THR A 755 -3.27 -9.60 -28.38
CA THR A 755 -2.93 -8.46 -29.24
C THR A 755 -1.59 -7.85 -28.80
N VAL A 756 -0.67 -7.62 -29.74
CA VAL A 756 0.57 -6.84 -29.53
C VAL A 756 0.62 -5.71 -30.56
N GLY A 757 0.01 -4.57 -30.22
CA GLY A 757 -0.14 -3.43 -31.14
C GLY A 757 -1.12 -3.72 -32.30
N LYS A 758 -0.98 -3.02 -33.44
CA LYS A 758 -1.83 -3.20 -34.66
C LYS A 758 -1.49 -4.45 -35.49
N ARG A 759 -0.84 -5.47 -34.92
CA ARG A 759 -0.54 -6.75 -35.60
C ARG A 759 -0.84 -7.92 -34.69
N LEU A 760 -1.64 -8.84 -35.21
CA LEU A 760 -1.92 -10.18 -34.65
C LEU A 760 -0.62 -11.02 -34.67
N ASP A 761 -0.15 -11.48 -33.50
CA ASP A 761 1.01 -12.37 -33.36
C ASP A 761 0.57 -13.72 -32.78
N LEU A 762 0.64 -14.77 -33.60
CA LEU A 762 0.18 -16.15 -33.36
C LEU A 762 1.10 -16.92 -32.38
N THR A 763 1.38 -16.36 -31.21
CA THR A 763 2.04 -17.10 -30.13
C THR A 763 1.01 -17.61 -29.13
N GLY A 764 0.12 -18.50 -29.62
CA GLY A 764 -0.83 -19.22 -28.80
C GLY A 764 -0.15 -19.86 -27.60
N ARG A 765 -0.38 -19.31 -26.41
CA ARG A 765 -0.06 -19.99 -25.17
C ARG A 765 -1.26 -20.88 -24.89
N GLU A 766 -1.11 -22.17 -25.16
CA GLU A 766 -2.03 -23.18 -24.65
C GLU A 766 -1.92 -23.13 -23.12
N ILE A 767 -2.92 -22.58 -22.46
CA ILE A 767 -2.98 -22.55 -21.00
C ILE A 767 -3.72 -23.83 -20.60
N VAL A 768 -2.93 -24.86 -20.28
CA VAL A 768 -3.43 -26.07 -19.66
C VAL A 768 -3.76 -25.72 -18.20
N VAL A 769 -5.04 -25.77 -17.84
CA VAL A 769 -5.47 -25.77 -16.44
C VAL A 769 -4.86 -27.01 -15.78
N PRO A 770 -4.19 -26.92 -14.63
CA PRO A 770 -3.70 -28.10 -13.93
C PRO A 770 -4.89 -28.87 -13.36
N GLY A 771 -5.43 -29.82 -14.13
CA GLY A 771 -6.62 -30.58 -13.72
C GLY A 771 -7.05 -31.64 -14.75
N ALA A 772 -6.12 -32.39 -15.35
CA ALA A 772 -6.35 -33.71 -15.96
C ALA A 772 -5.12 -34.17 -16.76
N GLU A 773 -4.20 -34.93 -16.16
CA GLU A 773 -3.46 -35.93 -16.95
C GLU A 773 -4.22 -37.26 -16.85
N PRO A 774 -4.71 -37.83 -17.97
CA PRO A 774 -5.18 -39.20 -17.98
C PRO A 774 -3.98 -40.13 -17.84
N GLY A 775 -3.79 -40.68 -16.63
CA GLY A 775 -3.07 -41.93 -16.37
C GLY A 775 -1.61 -42.00 -16.83
N ARG A 776 -0.68 -41.64 -15.93
CA ARG A 776 0.64 -42.29 -15.88
C ARG A 776 0.71 -43.28 -14.71
N PRO A 777 0.99 -44.57 -14.93
CA PRO A 777 1.19 -45.51 -13.84
C PRO A 777 2.49 -45.16 -13.10
N ARG A 778 2.37 -44.89 -11.80
CA ARG A 778 3.48 -44.59 -10.90
C ARG A 778 4.50 -45.73 -10.92
N ARG A 779 5.79 -45.38 -11.01
CA ARG A 779 6.92 -46.28 -10.70
C ARG A 779 7.46 -45.97 -9.32
#